data_AF-A0A1Q6EDA8-F1
#
_entry.id   AF-A0A1Q6EDA8-F1
#
_cell.length_a   1.000
_cell.length_b   1.000
_cell.length_c   1.000
_cell.angle_alpha   90.00
_cell.angle_beta   90.00
_cell.angle_gamma   90.00
#
_symmetry.space_group_name_H-M   'P 1'
#
loop_
_entity.id
_entity.type
_entity.pdbx_description
1 polymer ?
#
loop_
_entity_poly.entity_id
_entity_poly.type
_entity_poly.pdbx_seq_one_letter_code
_entity_poly.pdbx_strand_id
1 'polypeptide(L)'
;MEYSVSEIAAICGGTFCGEDVTVRSVMADSRRSVARDGAALFVAIRGRNHDGHDHIGELYRRGVRGFMVEREVDASAWPGAGFVRVNKSLAGLQALAAHYRLSFSGTVVGITGSSGKTTVKEWIAQAAPEGVSLFRSPRSYNSQLGVPLSILMMTGNEDIALIEAGISRPGEMDRLAAIIRPDVGVFTHLGPEHGENFQSDRQKMREKAQLFATCRSIVYCGGEPLIEEALRAKAPEAELRDALPYECLLPEEGEDGVARRNKALVTAFYDAVGVPPATVVPKLSELQPVAVRLGMREGIAGSIIVTDMNNTDANSLPMALDYLTGVAGSREKVLIMSDIPFSPMPDWELYGKVGAMVRSAGIGRFVGVGERISACRDAFGAGSEFYRTAEEFIRHCTQDSIAGRAILLRGNSDTGVIRILHQLDRRSHTTVLEVDLDAMRHNLNHYRALVGDGVKMMAMVKASCYGNGNFEVADMLDKQGVNYLAVAFADEGVTLREKGIAMPIVVLNADSDSFALMVANRLEPEIYNFRSLERFIAAVRDAGETSWPVHIKIDTGMHRLGFRMEDMPELAALLRREAGAVAARSVFSHLAAADMPEEDGFTRSQIDYFRRTVQALADGLGYRPLMHILNTAGMERFPEARFDMCRLGIGLYGVSCTEGEALRPVSRLLTRIVQVKELAQSETVGYGRSGKLARDSRLATIPIGYADGLDRRLGCGNWSVLVNGRPAPIVGRICMDSCMVDVTGMNVSEGDEVTVFGSTPGNTVSDMAVLLGTIPYEIMTSVSERVKRIYLKE
;
A
#
# COMPACT_ATOMS: atom_id res chain seq x y z
N MET A 1 -6.25 8.41 -23.47
CA MET A 1 -7.43 8.57 -24.36
C MET A 1 -7.98 9.97 -24.25
N GLU A 2 -8.65 10.47 -25.28
CA GLU A 2 -9.37 11.76 -25.25
C GLU A 2 -10.59 11.64 -26.17
N TYR A 3 -11.79 11.48 -25.60
CA TYR A 3 -13.05 11.28 -26.32
C TYR A 3 -14.17 12.09 -25.67
N SER A 4 -15.10 12.63 -26.44
CA SER A 4 -16.33 13.20 -25.89
C SER A 4 -17.31 12.12 -25.41
N VAL A 5 -18.25 12.46 -24.54
CA VAL A 5 -19.29 11.51 -24.08
C VAL A 5 -20.15 11.04 -25.27
N SER A 6 -20.44 11.91 -26.24
CA SER A 6 -21.19 11.55 -27.43
C SER A 6 -20.42 10.57 -28.33
N GLU A 7 -19.11 10.73 -28.48
CA GLU A 7 -18.24 9.77 -29.17
C GLU A 7 -18.20 8.43 -28.44
N ILE A 8 -18.07 8.43 -27.11
CA ILE A 8 -18.11 7.21 -26.30
C ILE A 8 -19.46 6.50 -26.48
N ALA A 9 -20.57 7.23 -26.51
CA ALA A 9 -21.88 6.65 -26.76
C ALA A 9 -21.95 5.98 -28.14
N ALA A 10 -21.43 6.62 -29.19
CA ALA A 10 -21.36 6.03 -30.53
C ALA A 10 -20.49 4.75 -30.56
N ILE A 11 -19.31 4.79 -29.94
CA ILE A 11 -18.39 3.63 -29.85
C ILE A 11 -19.04 2.46 -29.11
N CYS A 12 -19.75 2.74 -28.02
CA CYS A 12 -20.38 1.72 -27.18
C CYS A 12 -21.73 1.21 -27.73
N GLY A 13 -22.24 1.78 -28.83
CA GLY A 13 -23.59 1.49 -29.34
C GLY A 13 -24.70 1.92 -28.36
N GLY A 14 -24.44 2.97 -27.59
CA GLY A 14 -25.35 3.54 -26.59
C GLY A 14 -26.04 4.83 -27.08
N THR A 15 -26.76 5.47 -26.16
CA THR A 15 -27.39 6.78 -26.40
C THR A 15 -26.79 7.83 -25.47
N PHE A 16 -26.48 9.00 -26.00
CA PHE A 16 -25.97 10.15 -25.25
C PHE A 16 -27.11 11.05 -24.73
N CYS A 17 -26.98 11.56 -23.50
CA CYS A 17 -27.76 12.66 -22.98
C CYS A 17 -26.95 13.56 -22.02
N GLY A 18 -27.40 14.80 -21.81
CA GLY A 18 -26.69 15.79 -20.98
C GLY A 18 -25.68 16.63 -21.77
N GLU A 19 -24.59 17.02 -21.12
CA GLU A 19 -23.52 17.82 -21.73
C GLU A 19 -22.41 16.96 -22.32
N ASP A 20 -21.86 17.37 -23.46
CA ASP A 20 -20.87 16.59 -24.20
C ASP A 20 -19.45 16.86 -23.68
N VAL A 21 -19.14 16.32 -22.51
CA VAL A 21 -17.86 16.55 -21.82
C VAL A 21 -16.74 15.69 -22.42
N THR A 22 -15.52 16.23 -22.45
CA THR A 22 -14.34 15.46 -22.86
C THR A 22 -13.85 14.57 -21.72
N VAL A 23 -13.65 13.29 -22.01
CA VAL A 23 -13.18 12.26 -21.10
C VAL A 23 -11.74 11.88 -21.45
N ARG A 24 -10.87 11.91 -20.44
CA ARG A 24 -9.46 11.51 -20.51
C ARG A 24 -9.11 10.28 -19.68
N SER A 25 -9.93 9.95 -18.69
CA SER A 25 -9.72 8.80 -17.81
C SER A 25 -11.01 8.03 -17.54
N VAL A 26 -10.89 6.74 -17.23
CA VAL A 26 -12.04 5.86 -16.94
C VAL A 26 -11.88 5.19 -15.58
N MET A 27 -12.98 5.11 -14.84
CA MET A 27 -13.03 4.44 -13.54
C MET A 27 -14.31 3.64 -13.35
N ALA A 28 -14.23 2.57 -12.56
CA ALA A 28 -15.37 1.73 -12.19
C ALA A 28 -15.49 1.50 -10.67
N ASP A 29 -14.61 2.13 -9.87
CA ASP A 29 -14.63 2.06 -8.40
C ASP A 29 -14.78 3.48 -7.86
N SER A 30 -15.89 3.74 -7.18
CA SER A 30 -16.24 5.05 -6.63
C SER A 30 -15.27 5.52 -5.54
N ARG A 31 -14.51 4.62 -4.91
CA ARG A 31 -13.54 4.96 -3.86
C ARG A 31 -12.23 5.52 -4.40
N ARG A 32 -11.97 5.38 -5.70
CA ARG A 32 -10.75 5.92 -6.32
C ARG A 32 -10.78 7.44 -6.35
N SER A 33 -9.60 8.06 -6.27
CA SER A 33 -9.45 9.51 -6.41
C SER A 33 -9.88 9.93 -7.82
N VAL A 34 -10.59 11.07 -7.90
CA VAL A 34 -11.12 11.63 -9.14
C VAL A 34 -10.12 12.65 -9.66
N ALA A 35 -9.77 12.57 -10.95
CA ALA A 35 -8.97 13.59 -11.62
C ALA A 35 -9.70 14.95 -11.51
N ARG A 36 -9.00 15.98 -11.03
CA ARG A 36 -9.61 17.27 -10.67
C ARG A 36 -10.09 18.11 -11.87
N ASP A 37 -9.86 17.66 -13.09
CA ASP A 37 -10.24 18.36 -14.33
C ASP A 37 -11.65 18.00 -14.82
N GLY A 38 -12.36 17.10 -14.12
CA GLY A 38 -13.71 16.66 -14.50
C GLY A 38 -13.75 15.73 -15.71
N ALA A 39 -12.59 15.38 -16.29
CA ALA A 39 -12.46 14.56 -17.48
C ALA A 39 -12.46 13.04 -17.17
N ALA A 40 -13.16 12.62 -16.12
CA ALA A 40 -13.31 11.21 -15.76
C ALA A 40 -14.67 10.68 -16.20
N LEU A 41 -14.68 9.48 -16.78
CA LEU A 41 -15.88 8.69 -17.02
C LEU A 41 -16.01 7.64 -15.92
N PHE A 42 -17.07 7.73 -15.13
CA PHE A 42 -17.44 6.67 -14.20
C PHE A 42 -18.36 5.66 -14.86
N VAL A 43 -17.96 4.40 -14.85
CA VAL A 43 -18.72 3.27 -15.39
C VAL A 43 -19.53 2.63 -14.27
N ALA A 44 -20.83 2.91 -14.24
CA ALA A 44 -21.75 2.36 -13.25
C ALA A 44 -22.08 0.89 -13.60
N ILE A 45 -21.35 -0.04 -12.99
CA ILE A 45 -21.53 -1.48 -13.20
C ILE A 45 -22.51 -2.03 -12.18
N ARG A 46 -23.50 -2.79 -12.64
CA ARG A 46 -24.39 -3.56 -11.77
C ARG A 46 -23.75 -4.91 -11.42
N GLY A 47 -23.27 -5.02 -10.19
CA GLY A 47 -22.74 -6.26 -9.63
C GLY A 47 -23.84 -7.13 -9.01
N ARG A 48 -23.44 -8.29 -8.46
CA ARG A 48 -24.37 -9.22 -7.80
C ARG A 48 -24.88 -8.68 -6.43
N ASN A 49 -24.07 -7.85 -5.76
CA ASN A 49 -24.33 -7.34 -4.40
C ASN A 49 -24.28 -5.80 -4.31
N HIS A 50 -23.88 -5.10 -5.36
CA HIS A 50 -23.68 -3.65 -5.37
C HIS A 50 -24.09 -3.08 -6.72
N ASP A 51 -24.72 -1.92 -6.73
CA ASP A 51 -25.09 -1.21 -7.93
C ASP A 51 -24.30 0.10 -8.03
N GLY A 52 -23.38 0.17 -9.01
CA GLY A 52 -22.54 1.35 -9.23
C GLY A 52 -23.34 2.63 -9.46
N HIS A 53 -24.60 2.54 -9.90
CA HIS A 53 -25.45 3.70 -10.16
C HIS A 53 -25.78 4.48 -8.90
N ASP A 54 -25.69 3.87 -7.72
CA ASP A 54 -26.00 4.53 -6.44
C ASP A 54 -24.90 5.54 -6.05
N HIS A 55 -23.72 5.45 -6.66
CA HIS A 55 -22.59 6.35 -6.40
C HIS A 55 -22.53 7.56 -7.34
N ILE A 56 -23.43 7.67 -8.34
CA ILE A 56 -23.42 8.79 -9.31
C ILE A 56 -23.51 10.13 -8.59
N GLY A 57 -24.40 10.25 -7.60
CA GLY A 57 -24.59 11.50 -6.85
C GLY A 57 -23.39 11.91 -6.00
N GLU A 58 -22.69 10.95 -5.42
CA GLU A 58 -21.45 11.20 -4.69
C GLU A 58 -20.32 11.63 -5.64
N LEU A 59 -20.13 10.91 -6.74
CA LEU A 59 -19.07 11.16 -7.70
C LEU A 59 -19.25 12.46 -8.49
N TYR A 60 -20.50 12.81 -8.80
CA TYR A 60 -20.85 14.10 -9.37
C TYR A 60 -20.43 15.25 -8.43
N ARG A 61 -20.72 15.14 -7.12
CA ARG A 61 -20.25 16.13 -6.13
C ARG A 61 -18.73 16.19 -6.02
N ARG A 62 -18.04 15.08 -6.29
CA ARG A 62 -16.57 14.98 -6.30
C ARG A 62 -15.93 15.43 -7.61
N GLY A 63 -16.72 15.93 -8.56
CA GLY A 63 -16.22 16.55 -9.80
C GLY A 63 -16.29 15.65 -11.04
N VAL A 64 -16.75 14.40 -10.94
CA VAL A 64 -16.97 13.57 -12.14
C VAL A 64 -18.10 14.18 -12.98
N ARG A 65 -17.87 14.26 -14.29
CA ARG A 65 -18.88 14.77 -15.23
C ARG A 65 -19.26 13.79 -16.33
N GLY A 66 -18.47 12.76 -16.61
CA GLY A 66 -18.86 11.67 -17.51
C GLY A 66 -19.39 10.46 -16.75
N PHE A 67 -20.53 9.91 -17.16
CA PHE A 67 -21.09 8.69 -16.58
C PHE A 67 -21.54 7.70 -17.65
N MET A 68 -21.19 6.42 -17.52
CA MET A 68 -21.77 5.32 -18.31
C MET A 68 -22.75 4.54 -17.42
N VAL A 69 -23.99 4.40 -17.89
CA VAL A 69 -25.12 3.89 -17.10
C VAL A 69 -25.96 2.88 -17.89
N GLU A 70 -26.69 2.03 -17.17
CA GLU A 70 -27.59 1.00 -17.70
C GLU A 70 -29.07 1.41 -17.68
N ARG A 71 -29.40 2.51 -17.00
CA ARG A 71 -30.77 3.03 -16.84
C ARG A 71 -30.92 4.45 -17.38
N GLU A 72 -32.16 4.85 -17.65
CA GLU A 72 -32.46 6.23 -17.99
C GLU A 72 -32.12 7.16 -16.82
N VAL A 73 -31.52 8.29 -17.15
CA VAL A 73 -31.16 9.36 -16.22
C VAL A 73 -31.73 10.65 -16.78
N ASP A 74 -32.45 11.38 -15.94
CA ASP A 74 -32.86 12.74 -16.24
C ASP A 74 -31.63 13.66 -16.13
N ALA A 75 -31.01 13.97 -17.27
CA ALA A 75 -29.82 14.80 -17.32
C ALA A 75 -30.05 16.23 -16.79
N SER A 76 -31.30 16.72 -16.76
CA SER A 76 -31.60 18.05 -16.23
C SER A 76 -31.31 18.18 -14.72
N ALA A 77 -31.31 17.05 -13.99
CA ALA A 77 -30.94 16.99 -12.59
C ALA A 77 -29.42 17.07 -12.33
N TRP A 78 -28.59 17.01 -13.39
CA TRP A 78 -27.13 16.94 -13.30
C TRP A 78 -26.43 17.95 -14.24
N PRO A 79 -26.53 19.26 -13.98
CA PRO A 79 -25.91 20.29 -14.83
C PRO A 79 -24.40 20.06 -15.03
N GLY A 80 -23.88 20.24 -16.25
CA GLY A 80 -22.47 19.99 -16.53
C GLY A 80 -22.08 18.53 -16.74
N ALA A 81 -22.98 17.56 -16.55
CA ALA A 81 -22.68 16.14 -16.69
C ALA A 81 -23.22 15.54 -18.01
N GLY A 82 -22.44 14.64 -18.59
CA GLY A 82 -22.79 13.82 -19.75
C GLY A 82 -22.98 12.36 -19.37
N PHE A 83 -23.99 11.72 -19.96
CA PHE A 83 -24.33 10.33 -19.70
C PHE A 83 -24.32 9.51 -20.99
N VAL A 84 -23.64 8.38 -20.95
CA VAL A 84 -23.68 7.31 -21.95
C VAL A 84 -24.58 6.20 -21.44
N ARG A 85 -25.80 6.08 -21.98
CA ARG A 85 -26.68 4.97 -21.66
C ARG A 85 -26.41 3.78 -22.57
N VAL A 86 -26.09 2.63 -21.99
CA VAL A 86 -25.85 1.35 -22.68
C VAL A 86 -26.70 0.25 -22.08
N ASN A 87 -26.87 -0.87 -22.78
CA ASN A 87 -27.64 -2.01 -22.23
C ASN A 87 -26.93 -2.69 -21.04
N LYS A 88 -25.58 -2.74 -21.08
CA LYS A 88 -24.72 -3.28 -20.01
C LYS A 88 -23.43 -2.48 -19.96
N SER A 89 -23.16 -1.84 -18.82
CA SER A 89 -22.00 -0.94 -18.64
C SER A 89 -20.67 -1.67 -18.83
N LEU A 90 -20.56 -2.92 -18.38
CA LEU A 90 -19.35 -3.72 -18.60
C LEU A 90 -19.10 -3.95 -20.10
N ALA A 91 -20.14 -4.23 -20.88
CA ALA A 91 -20.00 -4.43 -22.33
C ALA A 91 -19.63 -3.11 -23.04
N GLY A 92 -20.21 -1.99 -22.62
CA GLY A 92 -19.83 -0.66 -23.11
C GLY A 92 -18.36 -0.34 -22.82
N LEU A 93 -17.89 -0.57 -21.59
CA LEU A 93 -16.49 -0.42 -21.21
C LEU A 93 -15.55 -1.31 -22.05
N GLN A 94 -15.95 -2.56 -22.30
CA GLN A 94 -15.19 -3.48 -23.15
C GLN A 94 -15.13 -3.00 -24.61
N ALA A 95 -16.23 -2.48 -25.16
CA ALA A 95 -16.27 -1.92 -26.51
C ALA A 95 -15.39 -0.66 -26.63
N LEU A 96 -15.44 0.23 -25.64
CA LEU A 96 -14.58 1.41 -25.57
C LEU A 96 -13.11 1.04 -25.52
N ALA A 97 -12.72 0.09 -24.67
CA ALA A 97 -11.35 -0.40 -24.58
C ALA A 97 -10.89 -1.08 -25.88
N ALA A 98 -11.74 -1.89 -26.52
CA ALA A 98 -11.43 -2.53 -27.80
C ALA A 98 -11.25 -1.51 -28.93
N HIS A 99 -12.04 -0.43 -28.92
CA HIS A 99 -11.86 0.68 -29.86
C HIS A 99 -10.54 1.43 -29.59
N TYR A 100 -10.27 1.78 -28.32
CA TYR A 100 -9.03 2.47 -27.96
C TYR A 100 -7.78 1.64 -28.27
N ARG A 101 -7.84 0.31 -28.11
CA ARG A 101 -6.75 -0.60 -28.51
C ARG A 101 -6.32 -0.42 -29.97
N LEU A 102 -7.23 -0.04 -30.87
CA LEU A 102 -6.93 0.15 -32.30
C LEU A 102 -6.02 1.34 -32.58
N SER A 103 -5.96 2.33 -31.69
CA SER A 103 -5.06 3.48 -31.85
C SER A 103 -3.63 3.20 -31.38
N PHE A 104 -3.40 2.11 -30.63
CA PHE A 104 -2.08 1.73 -30.15
C PHE A 104 -1.27 1.04 -31.25
N SER A 105 -0.11 1.61 -31.59
CA SER A 105 0.80 1.14 -32.63
C SER A 105 1.96 0.29 -32.12
N GLY A 106 2.23 0.30 -30.81
CA GLY A 106 3.25 -0.54 -30.18
C GLY A 106 2.89 -2.02 -30.17
N THR A 107 3.81 -2.85 -29.67
CA THR A 107 3.60 -4.31 -29.56
C THR A 107 2.77 -4.63 -28.31
N VAL A 108 1.62 -5.28 -28.48
CA VAL A 108 0.83 -5.77 -27.35
C VAL A 108 1.13 -7.23 -27.07
N VAL A 109 1.45 -7.51 -25.81
CA VAL A 109 1.77 -8.84 -25.30
C VAL A 109 0.62 -9.34 -24.44
N GLY A 110 -0.03 -10.41 -24.88
CA GLY A 110 -1.08 -11.08 -24.12
C GLY A 110 -0.48 -12.20 -23.27
N ILE A 111 -0.64 -12.12 -21.94
CA ILE A 111 -0.08 -13.10 -21.01
C ILE A 111 -1.21 -13.88 -20.35
N THR A 112 -1.26 -15.20 -20.52
CA THR A 112 -2.21 -16.07 -19.81
C THR A 112 -1.59 -17.37 -19.34
N GLY A 113 -2.34 -18.09 -18.51
CA GLY A 113 -1.95 -19.34 -17.88
C GLY A 113 -2.71 -19.57 -16.59
N SER A 114 -2.51 -20.70 -15.95
CA SER A 114 -3.01 -20.99 -14.61
C SER A 114 -2.14 -20.28 -13.58
N SER A 115 -0.83 -20.51 -13.56
CA SER A 115 0.10 -19.87 -12.61
C SER A 115 1.21 -19.08 -13.32
N GLY A 116 1.98 -18.25 -12.61
CA GLY A 116 3.17 -17.56 -13.14
C GLY A 116 2.93 -16.30 -13.98
N LYS A 117 1.68 -15.97 -14.35
CA LYS A 117 1.33 -14.80 -15.20
C LYS A 117 1.93 -13.47 -14.70
N THR A 118 1.64 -13.12 -13.45
CA THR A 118 2.12 -11.86 -12.86
C THR A 118 3.64 -11.85 -12.71
N THR A 119 4.24 -12.98 -12.31
CA THR A 119 5.70 -13.11 -12.20
C THR A 119 6.39 -12.87 -13.54
N VAL A 120 5.93 -13.56 -14.60
CA VAL A 120 6.49 -13.41 -15.95
C VAL A 120 6.29 -12.00 -16.48
N LYS A 121 5.10 -11.39 -16.28
CA LYS A 121 4.85 -9.99 -16.65
C LYS A 121 5.84 -9.02 -16.00
N GLU A 122 6.04 -9.13 -14.70
CA GLU A 122 6.94 -8.23 -13.97
C GLU A 122 8.41 -8.48 -14.33
N TRP A 123 8.80 -9.72 -14.57
CA TRP A 123 10.16 -10.05 -15.00
C TRP A 123 10.47 -9.63 -16.43
N ILE A 124 9.49 -9.68 -17.35
CA ILE A 124 9.63 -9.03 -18.64
C ILE A 124 9.87 -7.53 -18.40
N ALA A 125 9.03 -6.85 -17.61
CA ALA A 125 9.22 -5.41 -17.37
C ALA A 125 10.59 -5.06 -16.74
N GLN A 126 11.10 -5.87 -15.81
CA GLN A 126 12.41 -5.65 -15.17
C GLN A 126 13.59 -5.94 -16.11
N ALA A 127 13.46 -6.93 -16.99
CA ALA A 127 14.53 -7.33 -17.91
C ALA A 127 14.55 -6.50 -19.21
N ALA A 128 13.68 -5.49 -19.33
CA ALA A 128 13.60 -4.62 -20.50
C ALA A 128 14.96 -4.00 -20.85
N PRO A 129 15.34 -3.97 -22.14
CA PRO A 129 16.48 -3.19 -22.61
C PRO A 129 16.32 -1.71 -22.27
N GLU A 130 17.44 -1.01 -22.09
CA GLU A 130 17.41 0.43 -21.85
C GLU A 130 16.79 1.17 -23.04
N GLY A 131 15.98 2.19 -22.76
CA GLY A 131 15.31 3.01 -23.77
C GLY A 131 13.99 2.44 -24.31
N VAL A 132 13.57 1.24 -23.90
CA VAL A 132 12.25 0.68 -24.27
C VAL A 132 11.18 1.22 -23.32
N SER A 133 10.19 1.93 -23.86
CA SER A 133 9.02 2.39 -23.12
C SER A 133 7.99 1.25 -23.01
N LEU A 134 7.59 0.90 -21.79
CA LEU A 134 6.71 -0.25 -21.54
C LEU A 134 5.53 0.11 -20.62
N PHE A 135 4.33 -0.28 -21.05
CA PHE A 135 3.15 -0.34 -20.19
C PHE A 135 2.96 -1.75 -19.62
N ARG A 136 2.57 -1.86 -18.35
CA ARG A 136 2.16 -3.12 -17.73
C ARG A 136 0.84 -2.96 -17.01
N SER A 137 -0.06 -3.92 -17.22
CA SER A 137 -1.34 -3.99 -16.48
C SER A 137 -1.09 -3.94 -14.96
N PRO A 138 -1.77 -3.05 -14.20
CA PRO A 138 -1.51 -2.88 -12.78
C PRO A 138 -1.91 -4.12 -11.97
N ARG A 139 -1.06 -4.55 -11.03
CA ARG A 139 -1.36 -5.63 -10.06
C ARG A 139 -1.93 -6.88 -10.77
N SER A 140 -3.11 -7.38 -10.34
CA SER A 140 -3.84 -8.50 -10.97
C SER A 140 -5.05 -8.03 -11.79
N TYR A 141 -4.91 -6.97 -12.58
CA TYR A 141 -5.97 -6.46 -13.46
C TYR A 141 -6.14 -7.36 -14.71
N ASN A 142 -6.58 -8.60 -14.48
CA ASN A 142 -6.63 -9.65 -15.49
C ASN A 142 -8.05 -10.16 -15.78
N SER A 143 -9.06 -9.61 -15.12
CA SER A 143 -10.46 -10.03 -15.25
C SER A 143 -11.20 -9.33 -16.39
N GLN A 144 -12.47 -9.71 -16.61
CA GLN A 144 -13.39 -9.06 -17.55
C GLN A 144 -13.51 -7.54 -17.36
N LEU A 145 -13.26 -7.04 -16.14
CA LEU A 145 -13.24 -5.62 -15.81
C LEU A 145 -11.81 -5.05 -15.76
N GLY A 146 -10.85 -5.81 -15.24
CA GLY A 146 -9.47 -5.33 -15.06
C GLY A 146 -8.75 -5.07 -16.39
N VAL A 147 -8.94 -5.94 -17.37
CA VAL A 147 -8.33 -5.83 -18.70
C VAL A 147 -8.74 -4.54 -19.43
N PRO A 148 -10.04 -4.24 -19.64
CA PRO A 148 -10.42 -3.02 -20.36
C PRO A 148 -9.98 -1.75 -19.62
N LEU A 149 -9.98 -1.75 -18.28
CA LEU A 149 -9.43 -0.62 -17.51
C LEU A 149 -7.92 -0.46 -17.74
N SER A 150 -7.16 -1.56 -17.84
CA SER A 150 -5.72 -1.51 -18.11
C SER A 150 -5.43 -0.95 -19.49
N ILE A 151 -6.16 -1.38 -20.52
CA ILE A 151 -6.00 -0.86 -21.88
C ILE A 151 -6.26 0.65 -21.93
N LEU A 152 -7.28 1.13 -21.24
CA LEU A 152 -7.63 2.56 -21.20
C LEU A 152 -6.64 3.41 -20.38
N MET A 153 -5.72 2.80 -19.62
CA MET A 153 -4.64 3.49 -18.91
C MET A 153 -3.38 3.69 -19.76
N MET A 154 -3.29 3.04 -20.93
CA MET A 154 -2.16 3.21 -21.85
C MET A 154 -2.14 4.64 -22.38
N THR A 155 -0.95 5.24 -22.47
CA THR A 155 -0.78 6.58 -23.03
C THR A 155 -0.86 6.58 -24.55
N GLY A 156 -0.46 5.47 -25.19
CA GLY A 156 -0.45 5.33 -26.64
C GLY A 156 0.96 5.34 -27.23
N ASN A 157 1.96 5.82 -26.48
CA ASN A 157 3.33 6.05 -26.94
C ASN A 157 4.31 4.97 -26.45
N GLU A 158 3.84 3.93 -25.77
CA GLU A 158 4.67 2.84 -25.29
C GLU A 158 5.08 1.91 -26.45
N ASP A 159 6.31 1.41 -26.44
CA ASP A 159 6.80 0.45 -27.42
C ASP A 159 6.17 -0.93 -27.20
N ILE A 160 5.95 -1.29 -25.93
CA ILE A 160 5.41 -2.59 -25.52
C ILE A 160 4.29 -2.40 -24.47
N ALA A 161 3.19 -3.14 -24.59
CA ALA A 161 2.14 -3.21 -23.57
C ALA A 161 1.92 -4.65 -23.08
N LEU A 162 2.17 -4.92 -21.80
CA LEU A 162 2.01 -6.23 -21.16
C LEU A 162 0.65 -6.36 -20.49
N ILE A 163 -0.24 -7.15 -21.08
CA ILE A 163 -1.63 -7.31 -20.63
C ILE A 163 -1.89 -8.74 -20.15
N GLU A 164 -2.10 -8.88 -18.85
CA GLU A 164 -2.45 -10.16 -18.24
C GLU A 164 -3.94 -10.48 -18.46
N ALA A 165 -4.25 -11.72 -18.86
CA ALA A 165 -5.62 -12.19 -19.06
C ALA A 165 -5.89 -13.46 -18.22
N GLY A 166 -6.93 -13.38 -17.39
CA GLY A 166 -7.43 -14.45 -16.54
C GLY A 166 -8.87 -14.82 -16.89
N ILE A 167 -9.19 -16.10 -16.75
CA ILE A 167 -10.53 -16.65 -17.00
C ILE A 167 -10.93 -17.58 -15.88
N SER A 168 -12.24 -17.64 -15.62
CA SER A 168 -12.84 -18.46 -14.58
C SER A 168 -13.90 -19.42 -15.10
N ARG A 169 -14.40 -19.21 -16.33
CA ARG A 169 -15.43 -20.02 -16.99
C ARG A 169 -15.32 -19.92 -18.52
N PRO A 170 -15.94 -20.84 -19.28
CA PRO A 170 -15.98 -20.78 -20.75
C PRO A 170 -16.61 -19.50 -21.31
N GLY A 171 -16.14 -19.07 -22.48
CA GLY A 171 -16.58 -17.87 -23.21
C GLY A 171 -16.12 -16.53 -22.60
N GLU A 172 -15.20 -16.55 -21.63
CA GLU A 172 -14.60 -15.33 -21.07
C GLU A 172 -13.38 -14.87 -21.87
N MET A 173 -12.60 -15.79 -22.44
CA MET A 173 -11.38 -15.43 -23.14
C MET A 173 -11.68 -14.74 -24.46
N ASP A 174 -12.71 -15.15 -25.20
CA ASP A 174 -13.08 -14.50 -26.46
C ASP A 174 -13.35 -13.01 -26.29
N ARG A 175 -13.97 -12.61 -25.17
CA ARG A 175 -14.21 -11.20 -24.85
C ARG A 175 -12.91 -10.46 -24.56
N LEU A 176 -12.00 -11.07 -23.80
CA LEU A 176 -10.70 -10.48 -23.50
C LEU A 176 -9.83 -10.40 -24.75
N ALA A 177 -9.80 -11.44 -25.58
CA ALA A 177 -9.05 -11.51 -26.83
C ALA A 177 -9.48 -10.40 -27.80
N ALA A 178 -10.79 -10.15 -27.91
CA ALA A 178 -11.34 -9.08 -28.74
C ALA A 178 -10.89 -7.67 -28.32
N ILE A 179 -10.59 -7.49 -27.02
CA ILE A 179 -10.08 -6.24 -26.44
C ILE A 179 -8.56 -6.16 -26.54
N ILE A 180 -7.84 -7.22 -26.15
CA ILE A 180 -6.37 -7.21 -26.03
C ILE A 180 -5.72 -7.20 -27.40
N ARG A 181 -6.22 -8.01 -28.35
CA ARG A 181 -5.65 -8.21 -29.69
C ARG A 181 -4.13 -8.29 -29.66
N PRO A 182 -3.58 -9.32 -28.98
CA PRO A 182 -2.14 -9.40 -28.76
C PRO A 182 -1.40 -9.70 -30.07
N ASP A 183 -0.29 -8.99 -30.27
CA ASP A 183 0.66 -9.26 -31.36
C ASP A 183 1.54 -10.46 -31.01
N VAL A 184 1.97 -10.53 -29.74
CA VAL A 184 2.77 -11.64 -29.18
C VAL A 184 2.04 -12.26 -27.99
N GLY A 185 1.98 -13.58 -27.96
CA GLY A 185 1.40 -14.34 -26.87
C GLY A 185 2.45 -14.91 -25.93
N VAL A 186 2.18 -14.90 -24.62
CA VAL A 186 2.93 -15.69 -23.64
C VAL A 186 1.96 -16.57 -22.88
N PHE A 187 2.10 -17.88 -23.04
CA PHE A 187 1.42 -18.88 -22.23
C PHE A 187 2.37 -19.39 -21.16
N THR A 188 2.02 -19.21 -19.88
CA THR A 188 2.87 -19.63 -18.77
C THR A 188 2.72 -21.14 -18.48
N HIS A 189 2.02 -21.50 -17.41
CA HIS A 189 1.83 -22.90 -16.99
C HIS A 189 0.36 -23.25 -17.02
N LEU A 190 0.03 -24.49 -17.40
CA LEU A 190 -1.30 -25.04 -17.16
C LEU A 190 -1.31 -25.75 -15.80
N GLY A 191 -2.37 -25.52 -15.03
CA GLY A 191 -2.48 -26.03 -13.67
C GLY A 191 -3.93 -25.98 -13.19
N PRO A 192 -4.24 -26.54 -12.02
CA PRO A 192 -5.62 -26.77 -11.57
C PRO A 192 -6.40 -25.48 -11.27
N GLU A 193 -5.73 -24.34 -11.11
CA GLU A 193 -6.35 -23.04 -10.81
C GLU A 193 -7.50 -22.70 -11.77
N HIS A 194 -8.61 -22.22 -11.20
CA HIS A 194 -9.85 -21.84 -11.90
C HIS A 194 -10.44 -22.94 -12.81
N GLY A 195 -10.17 -24.22 -12.52
CA GLY A 195 -10.68 -25.35 -13.28
C GLY A 195 -12.14 -25.72 -13.04
N GLU A 196 -12.76 -25.25 -11.95
CA GLU A 196 -14.07 -25.74 -11.47
C GLU A 196 -15.23 -25.58 -12.45
N ASN A 197 -15.21 -24.52 -13.27
CA ASN A 197 -16.27 -24.25 -14.26
C ASN A 197 -15.93 -24.83 -15.64
N PHE A 198 -14.84 -25.60 -15.76
CA PHE A 198 -14.44 -26.27 -16.98
C PHE A 198 -14.64 -27.78 -16.83
N GLN A 199 -15.17 -28.40 -17.88
CA GLN A 199 -15.41 -29.84 -17.95
C GLN A 199 -14.12 -30.66 -17.99
N SER A 200 -13.00 -30.06 -18.40
CA SER A 200 -11.68 -30.70 -18.45
C SER A 200 -10.56 -29.67 -18.62
N ASP A 201 -9.32 -30.06 -18.32
CA ASP A 201 -8.13 -29.27 -18.64
C ASP A 201 -8.01 -28.98 -20.15
N ARG A 202 -8.47 -29.91 -21.00
CA ARG A 202 -8.55 -29.71 -22.46
C ARG A 202 -9.51 -28.56 -22.82
N GLN A 203 -10.66 -28.45 -22.17
CA GLN A 203 -11.57 -27.32 -22.39
C GLN A 203 -10.97 -26.01 -21.87
N LYS A 204 -10.38 -26.02 -20.68
CA LYS A 204 -9.71 -24.85 -20.09
C LYS A 204 -8.56 -24.36 -20.96
N MET A 205 -7.75 -25.27 -21.49
CA MET A 205 -6.64 -24.95 -22.37
C MET A 205 -7.14 -24.37 -23.70
N ARG A 206 -8.16 -24.97 -24.31
CA ARG A 206 -8.80 -24.42 -25.53
C ARG A 206 -9.39 -23.03 -25.32
N GLU A 207 -9.98 -22.78 -24.15
CA GLU A 207 -10.48 -21.46 -23.79
C GLU A 207 -9.33 -20.45 -23.63
N LYS A 208 -8.23 -20.80 -22.93
CA LYS A 208 -7.07 -19.90 -22.80
C LYS A 208 -6.40 -19.62 -24.15
N ALA A 209 -6.31 -20.63 -25.01
CA ALA A 209 -5.73 -20.51 -26.35
C ALA A 209 -6.46 -19.47 -27.22
N GLN A 210 -7.73 -19.17 -26.95
CA GLN A 210 -8.49 -18.16 -27.70
C GLN A 210 -7.80 -16.78 -27.70
N LEU A 211 -7.03 -16.46 -26.65
CA LEU A 211 -6.29 -15.21 -26.53
C LEU A 211 -5.35 -14.99 -27.73
N PHE A 212 -4.78 -16.07 -28.27
CA PHE A 212 -3.67 -15.99 -29.21
C PHE A 212 -4.07 -16.14 -30.67
N ALA A 213 -5.38 -16.13 -30.96
CA ALA A 213 -5.92 -16.36 -32.30
C ALA A 213 -5.30 -15.46 -33.39
N THR A 214 -4.84 -14.27 -33.01
CA THR A 214 -4.28 -13.24 -33.90
C THR A 214 -2.79 -12.99 -33.70
N CYS A 215 -2.12 -13.76 -32.83
CA CYS A 215 -0.71 -13.54 -32.55
C CYS A 215 0.17 -13.96 -33.74
N ARG A 216 1.24 -13.20 -34.00
CA ARG A 216 2.29 -13.60 -34.96
C ARG A 216 3.26 -14.61 -34.36
N SER A 217 3.49 -14.52 -33.05
CA SER A 217 4.35 -15.44 -32.31
C SER A 217 3.78 -15.71 -30.92
N ILE A 218 3.92 -16.95 -30.45
CA ILE A 218 3.45 -17.39 -29.14
C ILE A 218 4.58 -18.12 -28.44
N VAL A 219 4.97 -17.60 -27.28
CA VAL A 219 5.93 -18.22 -26.38
C VAL A 219 5.20 -19.06 -25.36
N TYR A 220 5.65 -20.29 -25.15
CA TYR A 220 5.06 -21.22 -24.19
C TYR A 220 6.13 -22.09 -23.57
N CYS A 221 5.85 -22.67 -22.40
CA CYS A 221 6.74 -23.67 -21.79
C CYS A 221 6.35 -25.06 -22.31
N GLY A 222 7.24 -25.72 -23.03
CA GLY A 222 7.05 -27.09 -23.52
C GLY A 222 7.04 -28.15 -22.40
N GLY A 223 6.84 -29.41 -22.79
CA GLY A 223 6.73 -30.54 -21.85
C GLY A 223 5.30 -30.98 -21.53
N GLU A 224 4.29 -30.20 -21.94
CA GLU A 224 2.87 -30.59 -21.87
C GLU A 224 2.24 -30.59 -23.29
N PRO A 225 1.99 -31.77 -23.89
CA PRO A 225 1.46 -31.87 -25.25
C PRO A 225 0.13 -31.12 -25.47
N LEU A 226 -0.67 -30.97 -24.41
CA LEU A 226 -1.97 -30.29 -24.46
C LEU A 226 -1.85 -28.80 -24.78
N ILE A 227 -0.78 -28.13 -24.31
CA ILE A 227 -0.57 -26.70 -24.55
C ILE A 227 -0.29 -26.50 -26.04
N GLU A 228 0.69 -27.20 -26.58
CA GLU A 228 1.07 -27.08 -28.00
C GLU A 228 -0.08 -27.47 -28.92
N GLU A 229 -0.79 -28.58 -28.65
CA GLU A 229 -1.96 -29.01 -29.42
C GLU A 229 -3.02 -27.90 -29.51
N ALA A 230 -3.35 -27.28 -28.38
CA ALA A 230 -4.37 -26.24 -28.34
C ALA A 230 -3.91 -24.93 -28.99
N LEU A 231 -2.63 -24.55 -28.84
CA LEU A 231 -2.07 -23.37 -29.49
C LEU A 231 -2.04 -23.54 -31.02
N ARG A 232 -1.54 -24.68 -31.54
CA ARG A 232 -1.54 -24.97 -32.97
C ARG A 232 -2.95 -25.02 -33.56
N ALA A 233 -3.91 -25.58 -32.82
CA ALA A 233 -5.29 -25.63 -33.27
C ALA A 233 -5.94 -24.24 -33.36
N LYS A 234 -5.58 -23.30 -32.48
CA LYS A 234 -6.21 -21.98 -32.43
C LYS A 234 -5.49 -20.90 -33.22
N ALA A 235 -4.17 -21.00 -33.36
CA ALA A 235 -3.32 -20.05 -34.06
C ALA A 235 -2.33 -20.80 -34.97
N PRO A 236 -2.82 -21.42 -36.06
CA PRO A 236 -2.00 -22.29 -36.93
C PRO A 236 -0.87 -21.53 -37.65
N GLU A 237 -1.06 -20.23 -37.89
CA GLU A 237 -0.11 -19.36 -38.57
C GLU A 237 0.91 -18.71 -37.63
N ALA A 238 0.76 -18.88 -36.31
CA ALA A 238 1.65 -18.26 -35.34
C ALA A 238 2.97 -19.05 -35.21
N GLU A 239 4.10 -18.33 -35.12
CA GLU A 239 5.38 -18.92 -34.76
C GLU A 239 5.35 -19.34 -33.28
N LEU A 240 5.24 -20.64 -33.02
CA LEU A 240 5.33 -21.20 -31.67
C LEU A 240 6.78 -21.33 -31.23
N ARG A 241 7.15 -20.66 -30.13
CA ARG A 241 8.45 -20.78 -29.48
C ARG A 241 8.33 -21.50 -28.16
N ASP A 242 8.94 -22.68 -28.10
CA ASP A 242 9.14 -23.41 -26.85
C ASP A 242 10.24 -22.74 -26.03
N ALA A 243 9.92 -22.41 -24.77
CA ALA A 243 10.83 -21.80 -23.82
C ALA A 243 11.78 -22.83 -23.17
N LEU A 244 11.47 -24.13 -23.20
CA LEU A 244 12.25 -25.16 -22.52
C LEU A 244 13.74 -25.19 -22.94
N PRO A 245 14.11 -25.02 -24.23
CA PRO A 245 15.51 -24.95 -24.64
C PRO A 245 16.29 -23.77 -24.05
N TYR A 246 15.61 -22.69 -23.63
CA TYR A 246 16.27 -21.51 -23.07
C TYR A 246 16.72 -21.74 -21.61
N GLU A 247 16.25 -22.79 -20.95
CA GLU A 247 16.72 -23.15 -19.60
C GLU A 247 18.23 -23.45 -19.56
N CYS A 248 18.82 -23.92 -20.66
CA CYS A 248 20.26 -24.20 -20.70
C CYS A 248 21.13 -22.94 -20.73
N LEU A 249 20.53 -21.77 -21.04
CA LEU A 249 21.21 -20.48 -21.04
C LEU A 249 21.22 -19.83 -19.64
N LEU A 250 20.46 -20.37 -18.69
CA LEU A 250 20.33 -19.83 -17.35
C LEU A 250 21.38 -20.45 -16.40
N PRO A 251 21.98 -19.68 -15.49
CA PRO A 251 22.95 -20.20 -14.50
C PRO A 251 22.34 -21.31 -13.63
N GLU A 252 23.15 -22.27 -13.16
CA GLU A 252 22.71 -23.48 -12.43
C GLU A 252 22.40 -23.27 -10.92
N GLU A 253 22.62 -22.07 -10.38
CA GLU A 253 22.59 -21.86 -8.92
C GLU A 253 21.18 -21.90 -8.31
N GLY A 254 20.93 -22.84 -7.37
CA GLY A 254 19.99 -22.73 -6.24
C GLY A 254 18.48 -22.47 -6.50
N GLU A 255 18.05 -22.30 -7.74
CA GLU A 255 16.71 -21.86 -8.10
C GLU A 255 15.68 -23.00 -8.17
N ASP A 256 14.43 -22.71 -7.75
CA ASP A 256 13.33 -23.65 -7.92
C ASP A 256 12.99 -23.86 -9.42
N GLY A 257 12.46 -25.04 -9.76
CA GLY A 257 12.18 -25.41 -11.16
C GLY A 257 11.10 -24.57 -11.86
N VAL A 258 10.18 -23.94 -11.11
CA VAL A 258 9.15 -23.04 -11.64
C VAL A 258 9.74 -21.65 -11.93
N ALA A 259 10.60 -21.14 -11.05
CA ALA A 259 11.34 -19.90 -11.26
C ALA A 259 12.22 -20.00 -12.51
N ARG A 260 12.94 -21.13 -12.65
CA ARG A 260 13.77 -21.40 -13.84
C ARG A 260 12.95 -21.39 -15.13
N ARG A 261 11.81 -22.09 -15.16
CA ARG A 261 10.89 -22.10 -16.31
C ARG A 261 10.33 -20.71 -16.63
N ASN A 262 9.99 -19.92 -15.61
CA ASN A 262 9.51 -18.55 -15.79
C ASN A 262 10.61 -17.64 -16.38
N LYS A 263 11.87 -17.79 -15.95
CA LYS A 263 13.00 -17.07 -16.56
C LYS A 263 13.21 -17.48 -18.02
N ALA A 264 13.08 -18.78 -18.33
CA ALA A 264 13.15 -19.26 -19.70
C ALA A 264 12.04 -18.68 -20.59
N LEU A 265 10.81 -18.55 -20.07
CA LEU A 265 9.72 -17.83 -20.75
C LEU A 265 10.06 -16.37 -21.04
N VAL A 266 10.71 -15.67 -20.10
CA VAL A 266 11.15 -14.28 -20.28
C VAL A 266 12.23 -14.21 -21.38
N THR A 267 13.22 -15.10 -21.36
CA THR A 267 14.26 -15.14 -22.41
C THR A 267 13.67 -15.42 -23.79
N ALA A 268 12.78 -16.42 -23.88
CA ALA A 268 12.13 -16.79 -25.13
C ALA A 268 11.21 -15.67 -25.65
N PHE A 269 10.54 -14.94 -24.75
CA PHE A 269 9.78 -13.74 -25.10
C PHE A 269 10.65 -12.68 -25.78
N TYR A 270 11.80 -12.37 -25.18
CA TYR A 270 12.70 -11.37 -25.75
C TYR A 270 13.24 -11.77 -27.13
N ASP A 271 13.59 -13.04 -27.30
CA ASP A 271 13.99 -13.57 -28.60
C ASP A 271 12.85 -13.48 -29.64
N ALA A 272 11.61 -13.76 -29.22
CA ALA A 272 10.42 -13.63 -30.07
C ALA A 272 10.13 -12.19 -30.52
N VAL A 273 10.55 -11.18 -29.74
CA VAL A 273 10.45 -9.76 -30.11
C VAL A 273 11.75 -9.20 -30.73
N GLY A 274 12.71 -10.07 -31.07
CA GLY A 274 13.94 -9.70 -31.78
C GLY A 274 15.08 -9.18 -30.89
N VAL A 275 14.99 -9.37 -29.57
CA VAL A 275 16.06 -9.03 -28.62
C VAL A 275 16.90 -10.30 -28.35
N PRO A 276 18.21 -10.30 -28.65
CA PRO A 276 19.05 -11.48 -28.45
C PRO A 276 19.04 -11.96 -26.99
N PRO A 277 18.91 -13.28 -26.73
CA PRO A 277 18.97 -13.85 -25.38
C PRO A 277 20.17 -13.38 -24.56
N ALA A 278 21.34 -13.24 -25.20
CA ALA A 278 22.58 -12.79 -24.56
C ALA A 278 22.47 -11.38 -23.92
N THR A 279 21.56 -10.54 -24.39
CA THR A 279 21.31 -9.19 -23.84
C THR A 279 20.50 -9.24 -22.54
N VAL A 280 19.65 -10.26 -22.39
CA VAL A 280 18.65 -10.34 -21.31
C VAL A 280 19.12 -11.27 -20.20
N VAL A 281 19.76 -12.39 -20.54
CA VAL A 281 20.21 -13.42 -19.59
C VAL A 281 21.00 -12.84 -18.39
N PRO A 282 21.96 -11.90 -18.57
CA PRO A 282 22.68 -11.31 -17.43
C PRO A 282 21.76 -10.58 -16.44
N LYS A 283 20.70 -9.93 -16.93
CA LYS A 283 19.72 -9.21 -16.10
C LYS A 283 18.82 -10.14 -15.30
N LEU A 284 18.68 -11.41 -15.70
CA LEU A 284 17.80 -12.38 -15.04
C LEU A 284 18.30 -12.79 -13.65
N SER A 285 19.58 -12.58 -13.35
CA SER A 285 20.18 -12.81 -12.03
C SER A 285 19.87 -11.69 -11.03
N GLU A 286 19.50 -10.51 -11.51
CA GLU A 286 19.22 -9.32 -10.70
C GLU A 286 17.72 -9.08 -10.47
N LEU A 287 16.88 -9.96 -11.03
CA LEU A 287 15.42 -9.88 -10.92
C LEU A 287 14.99 -9.88 -9.47
N GLN A 288 14.23 -8.87 -9.10
CA GLN A 288 13.64 -8.79 -7.78
C GLN A 288 12.55 -9.87 -7.63
N PRO A 289 12.51 -10.58 -6.48
CA PRO A 289 11.44 -11.53 -6.20
C PRO A 289 10.09 -10.81 -6.26
N VAL A 290 9.23 -11.24 -7.17
CA VAL A 290 7.83 -10.84 -7.17
C VAL A 290 7.18 -11.63 -6.05
N ALA A 291 6.69 -10.95 -5.00
CA ALA A 291 6.15 -11.60 -3.80
C ALA A 291 5.23 -12.78 -4.17
N VAL A 292 5.76 -14.00 -4.02
CA VAL A 292 5.05 -15.24 -4.29
C VAL A 292 4.08 -15.46 -3.12
N ARG A 293 2.84 -15.85 -3.42
CA ARG A 293 1.70 -15.92 -2.48
C ARG A 293 1.89 -16.88 -1.30
N LEU A 294 2.90 -17.75 -1.31
CA LEU A 294 3.21 -18.70 -0.23
C LEU A 294 4.62 -18.43 0.29
N GLY A 295 4.72 -18.04 1.56
CA GLY A 295 6.01 -17.78 2.24
C GLY A 295 6.29 -18.82 3.32
N MET A 296 7.47 -19.44 3.31
CA MET A 296 7.93 -20.29 4.41
C MET A 296 8.73 -19.46 5.43
N ARG A 297 8.49 -19.70 6.72
CA ARG A 297 9.13 -19.04 7.85
C ARG A 297 9.51 -20.06 8.91
N GLU A 298 10.50 -19.73 9.73
CA GLU A 298 10.75 -20.48 10.96
C GLU A 298 9.74 -20.08 12.03
N GLY A 299 9.12 -21.06 12.69
CA GLY A 299 8.24 -20.85 13.83
C GLY A 299 8.92 -21.12 15.16
N ILE A 300 8.29 -20.73 16.26
CA ILE A 300 8.76 -21.00 17.62
C ILE A 300 8.92 -22.52 17.85
N ALA A 301 9.77 -22.89 18.82
CA ALA A 301 9.96 -24.28 19.26
C ALA A 301 10.28 -25.27 18.11
N GLY A 302 11.06 -24.83 17.11
CA GLY A 302 11.52 -25.68 16.01
C GLY A 302 10.43 -26.05 14.99
N SER A 303 9.32 -25.32 14.98
CA SER A 303 8.26 -25.45 13.97
C SER A 303 8.63 -24.72 12.67
N ILE A 304 7.95 -25.05 11.58
CA ILE A 304 7.99 -24.30 10.32
C ILE A 304 6.59 -23.77 10.01
N ILE A 305 6.52 -22.57 9.46
CA ILE A 305 5.25 -21.90 9.16
C ILE A 305 5.20 -21.57 7.68
N VAL A 306 4.15 -22.03 7.01
CA VAL A 306 3.79 -21.65 5.65
C VAL A 306 2.64 -20.65 5.75
N THR A 307 2.80 -19.46 5.17
CA THR A 307 1.78 -18.40 5.20
C THR A 307 1.09 -18.25 3.86
N ASP A 308 -0.24 -18.31 3.85
CA ASP A 308 -1.12 -18.05 2.70
C ASP A 308 -2.20 -17.02 3.08
N MET A 309 -1.78 -15.81 3.44
CA MET A 309 -2.62 -14.81 4.14
C MET A 309 -3.38 -13.83 3.23
N ASN A 310 -3.37 -14.03 1.91
CA ASN A 310 -4.04 -13.13 0.94
C ASN A 310 -4.96 -13.88 -0.02
N ASN A 311 -5.29 -15.13 0.32
CA ASN A 311 -5.93 -16.07 -0.58
C ASN A 311 -7.19 -16.64 0.09
N THR A 312 -8.31 -16.04 -0.26
CA THR A 312 -9.62 -16.36 0.31
C THR A 312 -10.40 -17.40 -0.51
N ASP A 313 -9.82 -17.94 -1.57
CA ASP A 313 -10.45 -18.97 -2.40
C ASP A 313 -10.23 -20.36 -1.76
N ALA A 314 -11.28 -21.15 -1.54
CA ALA A 314 -11.13 -22.52 -1.02
C ALA A 314 -10.38 -23.42 -2.02
N ASN A 315 -10.42 -23.12 -3.31
CA ASN A 315 -9.88 -23.99 -4.37
C ASN A 315 -8.37 -23.94 -4.53
N SER A 316 -7.73 -22.95 -3.92
CA SER A 316 -6.28 -22.88 -3.85
C SER A 316 -5.74 -23.59 -2.59
N LEU A 317 -6.61 -24.23 -1.78
CA LEU A 317 -6.20 -24.99 -0.59
C LEU A 317 -5.34 -26.21 -0.92
N PRO A 318 -5.65 -27.01 -1.96
CA PRO A 318 -4.80 -28.13 -2.35
C PRO A 318 -3.36 -27.71 -2.63
N MET A 319 -3.14 -26.60 -3.35
CA MET A 319 -1.79 -26.10 -3.64
C MET A 319 -1.01 -25.73 -2.38
N ALA A 320 -1.66 -25.06 -1.42
CA ALA A 320 -1.03 -24.70 -0.16
C ALA A 320 -0.74 -25.95 0.71
N LEU A 321 -1.62 -26.94 0.69
CA LEU A 321 -1.44 -28.23 1.37
C LEU A 321 -0.32 -29.08 0.75
N ASP A 322 -0.18 -29.06 -0.58
CA ASP A 322 0.91 -29.72 -1.31
C ASP A 322 2.24 -29.06 -0.99
N TYR A 323 2.29 -27.72 -1.00
CA TYR A 323 3.48 -26.97 -0.58
C TYR A 323 3.86 -27.28 0.87
N LEU A 324 2.88 -27.26 1.79
CA LEU A 324 3.05 -27.63 3.19
C LEU A 324 3.60 -29.06 3.33
N THR A 325 3.11 -30.00 2.53
CA THR A 325 3.61 -31.38 2.51
C THR A 325 5.05 -31.46 1.99
N GLY A 326 5.39 -30.68 0.97
CA GLY A 326 6.76 -30.60 0.44
C GLY A 326 7.77 -30.07 1.46
N VAL A 327 7.40 -29.09 2.29
CA VAL A 327 8.29 -28.51 3.29
C VAL A 327 8.25 -29.21 4.65
N ALA A 328 7.19 -29.97 4.95
CA ALA A 328 7.00 -30.60 6.26
C ALA A 328 8.12 -31.59 6.62
N GLY A 329 8.68 -32.30 5.64
CA GLY A 329 9.60 -33.41 5.89
C GLY A 329 8.93 -34.47 6.77
N SER A 330 9.55 -34.84 7.89
CA SER A 330 8.98 -35.79 8.87
C SER A 330 8.11 -35.14 9.96
N ARG A 331 7.88 -33.82 9.90
CA ARG A 331 7.12 -33.09 10.92
C ARG A 331 5.62 -33.39 10.80
N GLU A 332 4.93 -33.37 11.95
CA GLU A 332 3.47 -33.41 11.95
C GLU A 332 2.88 -32.17 11.28
N LYS A 333 1.91 -32.36 10.39
CA LYS A 333 1.26 -31.30 9.62
C LYS A 333 0.07 -30.72 10.37
N VAL A 334 0.06 -29.41 10.51
CA VAL A 334 -1.02 -28.64 11.14
C VAL A 334 -1.57 -27.63 10.14
N LEU A 335 -2.90 -27.53 10.05
CA LEU A 335 -3.56 -26.46 9.31
C LEU A 335 -4.33 -25.57 10.29
N ILE A 336 -4.01 -24.28 10.31
CA ILE A 336 -4.76 -23.24 11.01
C ILE A 336 -5.45 -22.39 9.94
N MET A 337 -6.77 -22.36 9.98
CA MET A 337 -7.57 -21.71 8.94
C MET A 337 -8.59 -20.75 9.53
N SER A 338 -8.62 -19.51 9.02
CA SER A 338 -9.65 -18.53 9.39
C SER A 338 -10.93 -18.67 8.56
N ASP A 339 -11.97 -17.93 8.94
CA ASP A 339 -13.16 -17.77 8.11
C ASP A 339 -12.83 -17.29 6.69
N ILE A 340 -13.57 -17.82 5.71
CA ILE A 340 -13.55 -17.35 4.32
C ILE A 340 -14.65 -16.28 4.16
N PRO A 341 -14.32 -14.99 4.04
CA PRO A 341 -15.30 -13.90 4.11
C PRO A 341 -16.24 -13.86 2.89
N PHE A 342 -15.80 -14.32 1.72
CA PHE A 342 -16.56 -14.20 0.47
C PHE A 342 -16.56 -15.52 -0.32
N SER A 343 -17.64 -16.29 -0.20
CA SER A 343 -17.90 -17.48 -1.03
C SER A 343 -19.33 -17.42 -1.61
N PRO A 344 -19.53 -17.78 -2.88
CA PRO A 344 -20.87 -17.90 -3.47
C PRO A 344 -21.62 -19.17 -3.00
N MET A 345 -20.96 -20.08 -2.28
CA MET A 345 -21.53 -21.30 -1.71
C MET A 345 -22.00 -21.04 -0.28
N PRO A 346 -23.07 -21.72 0.19
CA PRO A 346 -23.43 -21.69 1.59
C PRO A 346 -22.35 -22.35 2.46
N ASP A 347 -22.19 -21.89 3.70
CA ASP A 347 -21.08 -22.27 4.58
C ASP A 347 -20.94 -23.79 4.79
N TRP A 348 -22.07 -24.50 4.92
CA TRP A 348 -22.06 -25.96 5.09
C TRP A 348 -21.49 -26.70 3.86
N GLU A 349 -21.69 -26.17 2.65
CA GLU A 349 -21.17 -26.75 1.41
C GLU A 349 -19.69 -26.38 1.25
N LEU A 350 -19.35 -25.12 1.49
CA LEU A 350 -17.97 -24.61 1.44
C LEU A 350 -17.06 -25.37 2.42
N TYR A 351 -17.42 -25.37 3.70
CA TYR A 351 -16.62 -26.03 4.74
C TYR A 351 -16.72 -27.55 4.67
N GLY A 352 -17.79 -28.10 4.08
CA GLY A 352 -17.87 -29.50 3.66
C GLY A 352 -16.76 -29.88 2.67
N LYS A 353 -16.54 -29.07 1.62
CA LYS A 353 -15.46 -29.25 0.66
C LYS A 353 -14.08 -29.07 1.29
N VAL A 354 -13.90 -28.02 2.10
CA VAL A 354 -12.65 -27.78 2.83
C VAL A 354 -12.32 -28.97 3.74
N GLY A 355 -13.29 -29.46 4.53
CA GLY A 355 -13.11 -30.62 5.39
C GLY A 355 -12.71 -31.89 4.63
N ALA A 356 -13.24 -32.09 3.42
CA ALA A 356 -12.82 -33.19 2.55
C ALA A 356 -11.36 -33.05 2.08
N MET A 357 -10.94 -31.84 1.69
CA MET A 357 -9.56 -31.55 1.30
C MET A 357 -8.58 -31.78 2.46
N VAL A 358 -8.93 -31.32 3.67
CA VAL A 358 -8.12 -31.51 4.89
C VAL A 358 -7.92 -33.00 5.19
N ARG A 359 -8.97 -33.81 5.08
CA ARG A 359 -8.88 -35.27 5.26
C ARG A 359 -8.00 -35.93 4.20
N SER A 360 -8.09 -35.49 2.95
CA SER A 360 -7.29 -36.04 1.85
C SER A 360 -5.80 -35.70 1.94
N ALA A 361 -5.45 -34.57 2.56
CA ALA A 361 -4.07 -34.09 2.66
C ALA A 361 -3.29 -34.66 3.86
N GLY A 362 -3.89 -35.53 4.67
CA GLY A 362 -3.23 -36.16 5.82
C GLY A 362 -2.75 -35.14 6.86
N ILE A 363 -3.57 -34.11 7.13
CA ILE A 363 -3.32 -33.14 8.20
C ILE A 363 -3.53 -33.83 9.55
N GLY A 364 -2.51 -33.79 10.42
CA GLY A 364 -2.55 -34.41 11.75
C GLY A 364 -3.39 -33.61 12.74
N ARG A 365 -3.38 -32.28 12.61
CA ARG A 365 -4.18 -31.36 13.44
C ARG A 365 -4.79 -30.24 12.60
N PHE A 366 -6.09 -30.05 12.72
CA PHE A 366 -6.82 -28.94 12.08
C PHE A 366 -7.36 -27.99 13.13
N VAL A 367 -7.18 -26.68 12.91
CA VAL A 367 -7.68 -25.61 13.77
C VAL A 367 -8.48 -24.62 12.92
N GLY A 368 -9.78 -24.49 13.19
CA GLY A 368 -10.65 -23.47 12.60
C GLY A 368 -10.77 -22.25 13.52
N VAL A 369 -10.60 -21.05 12.98
CA VAL A 369 -10.72 -19.79 13.73
C VAL A 369 -11.73 -18.86 13.06
N GLY A 370 -12.83 -18.55 13.72
CA GLY A 370 -13.90 -17.71 13.20
C GLY A 370 -15.29 -18.29 13.48
N GLU A 371 -16.32 -17.45 13.44
CA GLU A 371 -17.69 -17.85 13.78
C GLU A 371 -18.28 -18.81 12.74
N ARG A 372 -18.03 -18.58 11.44
CA ARG A 372 -18.68 -19.37 10.36
C ARG A 372 -18.10 -20.76 10.25
N ILE A 373 -16.77 -20.88 10.31
CA ILE A 373 -16.05 -22.17 10.28
C ILE A 373 -16.34 -22.97 11.54
N SER A 374 -16.44 -22.31 12.70
CA SER A 374 -16.82 -22.94 13.97
C SER A 374 -18.26 -23.46 13.95
N ALA A 375 -19.18 -22.76 13.29
CA ALA A 375 -20.55 -23.23 13.09
C ALA A 375 -20.63 -24.50 12.22
N CYS A 376 -19.63 -24.73 11.36
CA CYS A 376 -19.53 -25.89 10.47
C CYS A 376 -18.55 -26.95 10.97
N ARG A 377 -18.26 -27.01 12.28
CA ARG A 377 -17.29 -27.94 12.87
C ARG A 377 -17.51 -29.41 12.51
N ASP A 378 -18.77 -29.82 12.33
CA ASP A 378 -19.15 -31.21 12.03
C ASP A 378 -18.72 -31.64 10.62
N ALA A 379 -18.38 -30.69 9.75
CA ALA A 379 -17.80 -30.96 8.43
C ALA A 379 -16.35 -31.49 8.51
N PHE A 380 -15.70 -31.36 9.67
CA PHE A 380 -14.32 -31.75 9.91
C PHE A 380 -14.27 -33.00 10.80
N GLY A 381 -13.21 -33.81 10.65
CA GLY A 381 -13.09 -35.10 11.34
C GLY A 381 -12.83 -34.97 12.85
N ALA A 382 -13.01 -36.08 13.58
CA ALA A 382 -12.68 -36.17 15.00
C ALA A 382 -11.20 -35.79 15.25
N GLY A 383 -10.95 -34.86 16.17
CA GLY A 383 -9.61 -34.30 16.45
C GLY A 383 -9.37 -32.87 15.94
N SER A 384 -10.38 -32.24 15.31
CA SER A 384 -10.33 -30.84 14.89
C SER A 384 -10.72 -29.88 16.03
N GLU A 385 -10.03 -28.75 16.14
CA GLU A 385 -10.28 -27.71 17.15
C GLU A 385 -10.89 -26.46 16.51
N PHE A 386 -11.78 -25.78 17.23
CA PHE A 386 -12.49 -24.60 16.73
C PHE A 386 -12.55 -23.50 17.78
N TYR A 387 -12.30 -22.27 17.34
CA TYR A 387 -12.29 -21.07 18.16
C TYR A 387 -13.09 -19.98 17.45
N ARG A 388 -13.92 -19.24 18.18
CA ARG A 388 -14.75 -18.18 17.58
C ARG A 388 -13.93 -16.96 17.18
N THR A 389 -12.83 -16.69 17.89
CA THR A 389 -11.93 -15.57 17.61
C THR A 389 -10.45 -15.97 17.70
N ALA A 390 -9.58 -15.16 17.10
CA ALA A 390 -8.14 -15.38 17.16
C ALA A 390 -7.59 -15.28 18.59
N GLU A 391 -8.13 -14.40 19.44
CA GLU A 391 -7.75 -14.27 20.85
C GLU A 391 -8.09 -15.54 21.65
N GLU A 392 -9.22 -16.17 21.33
CA GLU A 392 -9.62 -17.42 21.97
C GLU A 392 -8.63 -18.53 21.62
N PHE A 393 -8.24 -18.65 20.34
CA PHE A 393 -7.20 -19.58 19.92
C PHE A 393 -5.86 -19.27 20.60
N ILE A 394 -5.40 -18.02 20.57
CA ILE A 394 -4.09 -17.61 21.13
C ILE A 394 -4.00 -17.95 22.63
N ARG A 395 -5.08 -17.77 23.40
CA ARG A 395 -5.11 -18.14 24.84
C ARG A 395 -4.95 -19.63 25.10
N HIS A 396 -5.36 -20.49 24.17
CA HIS A 396 -5.29 -21.95 24.30
C HIS A 396 -4.11 -22.56 23.54
N CYS A 397 -3.43 -21.77 22.71
CA CYS A 397 -2.27 -22.19 21.93
C CYS A 397 -1.01 -22.26 22.81
N THR A 398 -0.70 -23.45 23.33
CA THR A 398 0.52 -23.70 24.11
C THR A 398 1.73 -23.98 23.21
N GLN A 399 2.94 -23.76 23.72
CA GLN A 399 4.20 -24.03 22.99
C GLN A 399 4.31 -25.50 22.56
N ASP A 400 3.87 -26.44 23.42
CA ASP A 400 3.85 -27.88 23.12
C ASP A 400 2.91 -28.23 21.97
N SER A 401 1.87 -27.43 21.73
CA SER A 401 0.90 -27.62 20.65
C SER A 401 1.44 -27.21 19.28
N ILE A 402 2.59 -26.52 19.25
CA ILE A 402 3.24 -25.93 18.07
C ILE A 402 4.60 -26.59 17.79
N ALA A 403 5.32 -26.99 18.85
CA ALA A 403 6.71 -27.46 18.80
C ALA A 403 6.96 -28.58 17.78
N GLY A 404 8.00 -28.41 16.94
CA GLY A 404 8.44 -29.41 15.97
C GLY A 404 7.47 -29.70 14.81
N ARG A 405 6.40 -28.91 14.63
CA ARG A 405 5.36 -29.14 13.62
C ARG A 405 5.56 -28.29 12.36
N ALA A 406 4.92 -28.71 11.27
CA ALA A 406 4.81 -27.93 10.04
C ALA A 406 3.40 -27.34 9.95
N ILE A 407 3.30 -26.02 10.00
CA ILE A 407 2.05 -25.31 10.19
C ILE A 407 1.73 -24.50 8.94
N LEU A 408 0.59 -24.76 8.31
CA LEU A 408 0.03 -23.86 7.31
C LEU A 408 -0.95 -22.92 7.99
N LEU A 409 -0.68 -21.63 7.94
CA LEU A 409 -1.59 -20.58 8.36
C LEU A 409 -2.25 -19.97 7.13
N ARG A 410 -3.57 -20.17 7.02
CA ARG A 410 -4.37 -19.74 5.88
C ARG A 410 -5.53 -18.87 6.34
N GLY A 411 -5.68 -17.72 5.71
CA GLY A 411 -6.73 -16.79 6.06
C GLY A 411 -6.65 -15.48 5.30
N ASN A 412 -7.57 -14.58 5.60
CA ASN A 412 -7.44 -13.21 5.13
C ASN A 412 -6.39 -12.48 6.00
N SER A 413 -5.74 -11.44 5.47
CA SER A 413 -4.79 -10.62 6.23
C SER A 413 -5.53 -9.67 7.20
N ASP A 414 -6.43 -10.23 8.00
CA ASP A 414 -7.12 -9.53 9.07
C ASP A 414 -6.27 -9.52 10.36
N THR A 415 -6.66 -8.69 11.32
CA THR A 415 -5.97 -8.55 12.61
C THR A 415 -5.82 -9.87 13.34
N GLY A 416 -6.81 -10.76 13.24
CA GLY A 416 -6.81 -12.06 13.91
C GLY A 416 -5.71 -12.99 13.39
N VAL A 417 -5.66 -13.21 12.08
CA VAL A 417 -4.69 -14.10 11.43
C VAL A 417 -3.27 -13.55 11.56
N ILE A 418 -3.08 -12.24 11.45
CA ILE A 418 -1.78 -11.59 11.65
C ILE A 418 -1.29 -11.81 13.09
N ARG A 419 -2.16 -11.69 14.09
CA ARG A 419 -1.81 -11.96 15.49
C ARG A 419 -1.48 -13.43 15.74
N ILE A 420 -2.19 -14.35 15.11
CA ILE A 420 -1.86 -15.78 15.13
C ILE A 420 -0.47 -16.00 14.54
N LEU A 421 -0.19 -15.48 13.34
CA LEU A 421 1.13 -15.57 12.73
C LEU A 421 2.20 -15.05 13.69
N HIS A 422 1.97 -13.89 14.31
CA HIS A 422 2.92 -13.30 15.25
C HIS A 422 3.24 -14.15 16.47
N GLN A 423 2.27 -14.94 16.96
CA GLN A 423 2.47 -15.86 18.07
C GLN A 423 3.24 -17.11 17.65
N LEU A 424 3.08 -17.54 16.40
CA LEU A 424 3.74 -18.71 15.85
C LEU A 424 5.16 -18.41 15.35
N ASP A 425 5.37 -17.24 14.75
CA ASP A 425 6.60 -16.85 14.05
C ASP A 425 7.79 -16.79 15.03
N ARG A 426 8.93 -17.39 14.65
CA ARG A 426 10.18 -17.29 15.40
C ARG A 426 10.71 -15.88 15.16
N ARG A 427 10.18 -14.89 15.88
CA ARG A 427 10.61 -13.50 15.73
C ARG A 427 12.12 -13.41 15.97
N SER A 428 12.87 -13.19 14.89
CA SER A 428 14.27 -12.76 14.94
C SER A 428 14.42 -11.38 15.60
N HIS A 429 13.35 -10.58 15.59
CA HIS A 429 13.32 -9.25 16.19
C HIS A 429 12.50 -9.25 17.48
N THR A 430 13.19 -9.00 18.59
CA THR A 430 12.59 -9.05 19.93
C THR A 430 11.79 -7.78 20.28
N THR A 431 12.16 -6.65 19.69
CA THR A 431 11.56 -5.33 19.95
C THR A 431 10.87 -4.84 18.68
N VAL A 432 9.62 -4.36 18.82
CA VAL A 432 8.76 -3.96 17.69
C VAL A 432 8.00 -2.67 18.02
N LEU A 433 7.76 -1.86 17.00
CA LEU A 433 6.89 -0.68 17.08
C LEU A 433 5.56 -1.01 16.39
N GLU A 434 4.51 -1.18 17.16
CA GLU A 434 3.15 -1.31 16.62
C GLU A 434 2.60 0.06 16.23
N VAL A 435 1.97 0.14 15.07
CA VAL A 435 1.40 1.34 14.46
C VAL A 435 -0.05 1.05 14.11
N ASP A 436 -0.98 1.66 14.85
CA ASP A 436 -2.41 1.47 14.69
C ASP A 436 -2.97 2.42 13.61
N LEU A 437 -3.27 1.86 12.44
CA LEU A 437 -3.79 2.61 11.31
C LEU A 437 -5.25 3.05 11.51
N ASP A 438 -6.00 2.40 12.40
CA ASP A 438 -7.39 2.78 12.69
C ASP A 438 -7.46 3.90 13.72
N ALA A 439 -6.56 3.90 14.71
CA ALA A 439 -6.31 5.08 15.55
C ALA A 439 -5.91 6.29 14.68
N MET A 440 -5.01 6.08 13.71
CA MET A 440 -4.60 7.15 12.80
C MET A 440 -5.76 7.66 11.93
N ARG A 441 -6.61 6.75 11.43
CA ARG A 441 -7.81 7.10 10.66
C ARG A 441 -8.83 7.86 11.51
N HIS A 442 -9.04 7.44 12.76
CA HIS A 442 -9.88 8.13 13.73
C HIS A 442 -9.39 9.57 13.93
N ASN A 443 -8.08 9.74 14.19
CA ASN A 443 -7.48 11.06 14.35
C ASN A 443 -7.65 11.93 13.10
N LEU A 444 -7.40 11.38 11.91
CA LEU A 444 -7.62 12.09 10.64
C LEU A 444 -9.06 12.60 10.51
N ASN A 445 -10.04 11.75 10.82
CA ASN A 445 -11.46 12.10 10.73
C ASN A 445 -11.89 13.10 11.80
N HIS A 446 -11.31 13.02 13.00
CA HIS A 446 -11.49 14.04 14.04
C HIS A 446 -11.06 15.43 13.53
N TYR A 447 -9.87 15.54 12.95
CA TYR A 447 -9.40 16.83 12.41
C TYR A 447 -10.19 17.30 11.18
N ARG A 448 -10.67 16.39 10.33
CA ARG A 448 -11.58 16.75 9.23
C ARG A 448 -12.86 17.38 9.75
N ALA A 449 -13.46 16.79 10.79
CA ALA A 449 -14.64 17.34 11.43
C ALA A 449 -14.34 18.70 12.08
N LEU A 450 -13.16 18.84 12.71
CA LEU A 450 -12.74 20.08 13.34
C LEU A 450 -12.60 21.24 12.34
N VAL A 451 -11.94 21.03 11.20
CA VAL A 451 -11.73 22.09 10.19
C VAL A 451 -12.97 22.37 9.35
N GLY A 452 -13.85 21.40 9.18
CA GLY A 452 -15.10 21.51 8.44
C GLY A 452 -14.98 21.24 6.94
N ASP A 453 -16.14 21.14 6.29
CA ASP A 453 -16.24 20.79 4.88
C ASP A 453 -15.64 21.88 3.97
N GLY A 454 -14.99 21.45 2.88
CA GLY A 454 -14.38 22.35 1.89
C GLY A 454 -12.93 22.75 2.16
N VAL A 455 -12.43 22.57 3.39
CA VAL A 455 -11.02 22.78 3.73
C VAL A 455 -10.20 21.56 3.33
N LYS A 456 -9.13 21.75 2.55
CA LYS A 456 -8.25 20.66 2.16
C LYS A 456 -7.34 20.23 3.33
N MET A 457 -6.88 18.98 3.28
CA MET A 457 -5.96 18.42 4.26
C MET A 457 -4.64 18.02 3.58
N MET A 458 -3.54 18.51 4.13
CA MET A 458 -2.19 18.07 3.83
C MET A 458 -1.65 17.28 5.02
N ALA A 459 -1.31 16.01 4.83
CA ALA A 459 -0.74 15.18 5.88
C ALA A 459 0.79 15.20 5.83
N MET A 460 1.41 15.39 7.00
CA MET A 460 2.87 15.38 7.13
C MET A 460 3.38 13.95 7.30
N VAL A 461 4.21 13.51 6.34
CA VAL A 461 4.80 12.15 6.29
C VAL A 461 6.34 12.21 6.22
N LYS A 462 6.93 13.22 6.87
CA LYS A 462 8.38 13.46 6.93
C LYS A 462 9.05 12.64 8.04
N ALA A 463 10.36 12.39 7.89
CA ALA A 463 11.17 11.61 8.84
C ALA A 463 10.56 10.23 9.11
N SER A 464 10.24 9.49 8.03
CA SER A 464 9.57 8.19 8.10
C SER A 464 8.28 8.24 8.93
N CYS A 465 7.42 9.23 8.66
CA CYS A 465 6.17 9.46 9.42
C CYS A 465 6.42 9.62 10.93
N TYR A 466 7.40 10.45 11.28
CA TYR A 466 7.89 10.61 12.66
C TYR A 466 8.27 9.28 13.31
N GLY A 467 8.97 8.40 12.58
CA GLY A 467 9.41 7.08 13.05
C GLY A 467 8.37 5.95 12.94
N ASN A 468 7.13 6.24 12.53
CA ASN A 468 6.06 5.23 12.38
C ASN A 468 6.10 4.46 11.06
N GLY A 469 7.03 4.78 10.17
CA GLY A 469 7.23 4.11 8.89
C GLY A 469 6.47 4.78 7.75
N ASN A 470 7.04 4.69 6.54
CA ASN A 470 6.76 5.64 5.47
C ASN A 470 5.60 5.21 4.56
N PHE A 471 5.73 4.05 3.92
CA PHE A 471 4.82 3.66 2.82
C PHE A 471 3.42 3.30 3.28
N GLU A 472 3.29 2.48 4.33
CA GLU A 472 2.01 1.98 4.80
C GLU A 472 1.11 3.11 5.31
N VAL A 473 1.72 4.11 5.97
CA VAL A 473 1.03 5.33 6.40
C VAL A 473 0.62 6.15 5.18
N ALA A 474 1.51 6.38 4.22
CA ALA A 474 1.20 7.15 3.01
C ALA A 474 0.09 6.49 2.16
N ASP A 475 0.12 5.17 1.97
CA ASP A 475 -0.90 4.39 1.25
C ASP A 475 -2.25 4.40 1.97
N MET A 476 -2.25 4.36 3.30
CA MET A 476 -3.48 4.52 4.09
C MET A 476 -4.08 5.92 3.87
N LEU A 477 -3.27 6.98 3.97
CA LEU A 477 -3.71 8.37 3.76
C LEU A 477 -4.23 8.60 2.34
N ASP A 478 -3.64 7.94 1.33
CA ASP A 478 -4.12 7.97 -0.06
C ASP A 478 -5.51 7.36 -0.18
N LYS A 479 -5.70 6.17 0.40
CA LYS A 479 -6.99 5.49 0.43
C LYS A 479 -8.06 6.26 1.22
N GLN A 480 -7.64 7.04 2.23
CA GLN A 480 -8.55 7.91 2.98
C GLN A 480 -8.86 9.23 2.25
N GLY A 481 -8.25 9.50 1.09
CA GLY A 481 -8.53 10.69 0.29
C GLY A 481 -7.98 11.98 0.89
N VAL A 482 -6.81 11.93 1.54
CA VAL A 482 -6.07 13.15 1.90
C VAL A 482 -5.69 13.90 0.61
N ASN A 483 -5.67 15.24 0.65
CA ASN A 483 -5.50 16.03 -0.58
C ASN A 483 -4.05 16.17 -1.02
N TYR A 484 -3.12 16.16 -0.06
CA TYR A 484 -1.68 16.30 -0.25
C TYR A 484 -0.92 15.49 0.81
N LEU A 485 0.19 14.87 0.42
CA LEU A 485 1.24 14.51 1.36
C LEU A 485 2.33 15.58 1.36
N ALA A 486 3.04 15.72 2.47
CA ALA A 486 4.24 16.53 2.53
C ALA A 486 5.40 15.78 3.21
N VAL A 487 6.53 15.74 2.50
CA VAL A 487 7.80 15.12 2.91
C VAL A 487 8.85 16.21 3.18
N ALA A 488 9.91 15.87 3.89
CA ALA A 488 11.00 16.82 4.14
C ALA A 488 11.88 16.99 2.90
N PHE A 489 12.28 15.89 2.30
CA PHE A 489 13.28 15.83 1.23
C PHE A 489 12.76 15.07 0.00
N ALA A 490 13.40 15.28 -1.15
CA ALA A 490 12.94 14.72 -2.42
C ALA A 490 13.01 13.19 -2.46
N ASP A 491 14.05 12.59 -1.86
CA ASP A 491 14.26 11.14 -1.74
C ASP A 491 13.10 10.42 -1.03
N GLU A 492 12.56 11.00 0.06
CA GLU A 492 11.36 10.50 0.72
C GLU A 492 10.17 10.48 -0.26
N GLY A 493 10.01 11.53 -1.06
CA GLY A 493 8.96 11.64 -2.08
C GLY A 493 9.12 10.65 -3.23
N VAL A 494 10.36 10.46 -3.71
CA VAL A 494 10.70 9.46 -4.75
C VAL A 494 10.37 8.07 -4.26
N THR A 495 10.77 7.73 -3.03
CA THR A 495 10.47 6.42 -2.42
C THR A 495 8.96 6.15 -2.38
N LEU A 496 8.15 7.17 -2.09
CA LEU A 496 6.69 7.05 -2.12
C LEU A 496 6.13 6.86 -3.55
N ARG A 497 6.71 7.54 -4.53
CA ARG A 497 6.35 7.40 -5.96
C ARG A 497 6.66 6.02 -6.50
N GLU A 498 7.85 5.51 -6.24
CA GLU A 498 8.28 4.16 -6.63
C GLU A 498 7.37 3.08 -6.06
N LYS A 499 6.85 3.29 -4.85
CA LYS A 499 5.89 2.39 -4.21
C LYS A 499 4.43 2.63 -4.65
N GLY A 500 4.19 3.53 -5.59
CA GLY A 500 2.91 3.69 -6.27
C GLY A 500 1.95 4.72 -5.66
N ILE A 501 2.42 5.61 -4.79
CA ILE A 501 1.60 6.74 -4.31
C ILE A 501 1.41 7.73 -5.46
N ALA A 502 0.16 7.96 -5.87
CA ALA A 502 -0.18 8.80 -7.01
C ALA A 502 -0.64 10.21 -6.64
N MET A 503 -1.01 10.46 -5.38
CA MET A 503 -1.50 11.78 -4.96
C MET A 503 -0.39 12.86 -5.00
N PRO A 504 -0.73 14.16 -5.01
CA PRO A 504 0.26 15.23 -4.89
C PRO A 504 1.15 15.12 -3.65
N ILE A 505 2.47 15.22 -3.83
CA ILE A 505 3.47 15.18 -2.76
C ILE A 505 4.27 16.48 -2.81
N VAL A 506 4.25 17.22 -1.70
CA VAL A 506 5.00 18.46 -1.52
C VAL A 506 6.33 18.18 -0.81
N VAL A 507 7.43 18.72 -1.33
CA VAL A 507 8.75 18.65 -0.68
C VAL A 507 9.03 19.97 0.01
N LEU A 508 9.11 19.98 1.35
CA LEU A 508 9.25 21.20 2.13
C LEU A 508 10.66 21.80 2.13
N ASN A 509 11.72 20.99 2.10
CA ASN A 509 13.09 21.50 2.05
C ASN A 509 13.69 21.26 0.66
N ALA A 510 12.97 21.67 -0.38
CA ALA A 510 13.40 21.46 -1.74
C ALA A 510 14.73 22.22 -1.99
N ASP A 511 15.73 21.48 -2.44
CA ASP A 511 17.06 21.98 -2.78
C ASP A 511 17.24 21.95 -4.30
N SER A 512 18.16 22.78 -4.81
CA SER A 512 18.33 22.88 -6.25
C SER A 512 18.83 21.62 -6.94
N ASP A 513 19.57 20.79 -6.20
CA ASP A 513 20.24 19.62 -6.75
C ASP A 513 19.23 18.47 -6.90
N SER A 514 18.13 18.50 -6.15
CA SER A 514 17.01 17.56 -6.27
C SER A 514 15.90 17.99 -7.25
N PHE A 515 15.93 19.19 -7.82
CA PHE A 515 14.84 19.67 -8.69
C PHE A 515 14.59 18.80 -9.93
N ALA A 516 15.64 18.35 -10.62
CA ALA A 516 15.49 17.44 -11.76
C ALA A 516 14.82 16.12 -11.34
N LEU A 517 15.24 15.57 -10.19
CA LEU A 517 14.65 14.36 -9.59
C LEU A 517 13.17 14.57 -9.23
N MET A 518 12.84 15.74 -8.69
CA MET A 518 11.46 16.10 -8.34
C MET A 518 10.55 16.18 -9.57
N VAL A 519 11.02 16.78 -10.67
CA VAL A 519 10.27 16.84 -11.93
C VAL A 519 10.08 15.44 -12.50
N ALA A 520 11.14 14.63 -12.57
CA ALA A 520 11.06 13.24 -13.05
C ALA A 520 10.06 12.38 -12.25
N ASN A 521 9.87 12.68 -10.96
CA ASN A 521 8.98 11.93 -10.06
C ASN A 521 7.66 12.65 -9.74
N ARG A 522 7.29 13.71 -10.48
CA ARG A 522 6.04 14.46 -10.27
C ARG A 522 5.84 14.93 -8.82
N LEU A 523 6.89 15.53 -8.24
CA LEU A 523 6.88 16.13 -6.91
C LEU A 523 6.72 17.67 -7.00
N GLU A 524 6.06 18.29 -6.02
CA GLU A 524 5.78 19.73 -5.98
C GLU A 524 6.71 20.43 -4.97
N PRO A 525 7.55 21.41 -5.36
CA PRO A 525 8.50 22.04 -4.44
C PRO A 525 7.88 23.15 -3.57
N GLU A 526 8.32 23.23 -2.33
CA GLU A 526 8.34 24.48 -1.56
C GLU A 526 9.39 25.43 -2.15
N ILE A 527 8.97 26.65 -2.50
CA ILE A 527 9.83 27.71 -3.02
C ILE A 527 9.85 28.88 -2.03
N TYR A 528 11.05 29.28 -1.62
CA TYR A 528 11.26 30.21 -0.51
C TYR A 528 12.24 31.36 -0.80
N ASN A 529 12.83 31.41 -2.00
CA ASN A 529 13.61 32.55 -2.49
C ASN A 529 13.69 32.57 -4.03
N PHE A 530 14.11 33.69 -4.62
CA PHE A 530 14.21 33.87 -6.08
C PHE A 530 15.13 32.84 -6.75
N ARG A 531 16.31 32.58 -6.16
CA ARG A 531 17.29 31.62 -6.71
C ARG A 531 16.70 30.22 -6.86
N SER A 532 15.94 29.76 -5.87
CA SER A 532 15.26 28.46 -5.91
C SER A 532 14.18 28.41 -6.99
N LEU A 533 13.39 29.48 -7.13
CA LEU A 533 12.37 29.59 -8.17
C LEU A 533 12.98 29.52 -9.57
N GLU A 534 14.01 30.32 -9.84
CA GLU A 534 14.67 30.36 -11.16
C GLU A 534 15.30 29.01 -11.52
N ARG A 535 15.97 28.36 -10.56
CA ARG A 535 16.55 27.02 -10.78
C ARG A 535 15.48 25.97 -11.04
N PHE A 536 14.34 26.04 -10.35
CA PHE A 536 13.25 25.11 -10.57
C PHE A 536 12.59 25.33 -11.94
N ILE A 537 12.39 26.59 -12.35
CA ILE A 537 11.90 26.94 -13.70
C ILE A 537 12.81 26.35 -14.78
N ALA A 538 14.13 26.44 -14.61
CA ALA A 538 15.09 25.84 -15.53
C ALA A 538 14.91 24.31 -15.60
N ALA A 539 14.84 23.62 -14.46
CA ALA A 539 14.64 22.18 -14.42
C ALA A 539 13.33 21.72 -15.09
N VAL A 540 12.24 22.47 -14.93
CA VAL A 540 10.95 22.19 -15.58
C VAL A 540 11.05 22.35 -17.10
N ARG A 541 11.72 23.41 -17.57
CA ARG A 541 11.94 23.65 -19.01
C ARG A 541 12.82 22.58 -19.65
N ASP A 542 13.88 22.18 -18.97
CA ASP A 542 14.81 21.14 -19.44
C ASP A 542 14.08 19.78 -19.59
N ALA A 543 13.10 19.51 -18.73
CA ALA A 543 12.24 18.33 -18.81
C ALA A 543 11.11 18.43 -19.85
N GLY A 544 10.92 19.60 -20.49
CA GLY A 544 9.83 19.84 -21.44
C GLY A 544 8.45 19.90 -20.80
N GLU A 545 8.38 20.14 -19.49
CA GLU A 545 7.12 20.20 -18.73
C GLU A 545 6.57 21.63 -18.68
N THR A 546 5.28 21.77 -18.38
CA THR A 546 4.58 23.08 -18.39
C THR A 546 3.68 23.28 -17.19
N SER A 547 3.50 24.54 -16.79
CA SER A 547 2.64 24.98 -15.69
C SER A 547 2.78 24.14 -14.40
N TRP A 548 4.01 23.78 -14.04
CA TRP A 548 4.31 22.92 -12.89
C TRP A 548 3.88 23.59 -11.57
N PRO A 549 3.18 22.88 -10.68
CA PRO A 549 2.73 23.45 -9.42
C PRO A 549 3.89 23.71 -8.45
N VAL A 550 3.97 24.93 -7.93
CA VAL A 550 4.92 25.32 -6.87
C VAL A 550 4.20 25.87 -5.64
N HIS A 551 4.77 25.64 -4.46
CA HIS A 551 4.22 26.09 -3.18
C HIS A 551 5.07 27.21 -2.60
N ILE A 552 4.54 28.43 -2.58
CA ILE A 552 5.29 29.63 -2.16
C ILE A 552 5.25 29.74 -0.64
N LYS A 553 6.43 29.84 -0.01
CA LYS A 553 6.54 30.05 1.43
C LYS A 553 6.72 31.52 1.77
N ILE A 554 5.94 32.00 2.71
CA ILE A 554 6.04 33.33 3.29
C ILE A 554 6.66 33.23 4.67
N ASP A 555 7.62 34.10 4.96
CA ASP A 555 8.16 34.27 6.31
C ASP A 555 7.29 35.24 7.09
N THR A 556 6.57 34.72 8.08
CA THR A 556 5.68 35.49 8.97
C THR A 556 6.30 35.72 10.35
N GLY A 557 7.63 35.60 10.50
CA GLY A 557 8.34 35.87 11.76
C GLY A 557 9.04 34.66 12.39
N MET A 558 9.03 33.50 11.73
CA MET A 558 9.88 32.37 12.15
C MET A 558 11.32 32.53 11.63
N HIS A 559 11.53 33.34 10.58
CA HIS A 559 12.84 33.70 10.05
C HIS A 559 13.74 32.52 9.64
N ARG A 560 13.12 31.39 9.28
CA ARG A 560 13.82 30.19 8.81
C ARG A 560 13.98 30.21 7.29
N LEU A 561 12.88 30.28 6.56
CA LEU A 561 12.79 30.30 5.10
C LEU A 561 11.49 31.00 4.70
N GLY A 562 11.51 31.72 3.58
CA GLY A 562 10.31 32.29 2.96
C GLY A 562 10.54 33.72 2.45
N PHE A 563 9.68 34.12 1.52
CA PHE A 563 9.60 35.49 1.04
C PHE A 563 8.91 36.40 2.05
N ARG A 564 9.20 37.69 1.97
CA ARG A 564 8.59 38.74 2.80
C ARG A 564 7.69 39.65 1.95
N MET A 565 6.91 40.49 2.60
CA MET A 565 5.97 41.42 1.96
C MET A 565 6.63 42.25 0.84
N GLU A 566 7.84 42.70 1.08
CA GLU A 566 8.66 43.48 0.14
C GLU A 566 8.98 42.74 -1.17
N ASP A 567 9.00 41.41 -1.16
CA ASP A 567 9.32 40.59 -2.34
C ASP A 567 8.12 40.39 -3.27
N MET A 568 6.89 40.63 -2.79
CA MET A 568 5.65 40.26 -3.50
C MET A 568 5.52 40.88 -4.91
N PRO A 569 5.86 42.16 -5.14
CA PRO A 569 5.79 42.74 -6.48
C PRO A 569 6.71 42.04 -7.50
N GLU A 570 7.95 41.75 -7.10
CA GLU A 570 8.94 41.09 -7.96
C GLU A 570 8.58 39.62 -8.18
N LEU A 571 8.18 38.92 -7.12
CA LEU A 571 7.74 37.53 -7.18
C LEU A 571 6.53 37.35 -8.10
N ALA A 572 5.54 38.23 -8.00
CA ALA A 572 4.37 38.21 -8.87
C ALA A 572 4.73 38.49 -10.35
N ALA A 573 5.67 39.41 -10.61
CA ALA A 573 6.14 39.70 -11.96
C ALA A 573 6.89 38.50 -12.57
N LEU A 574 7.75 37.85 -11.80
CA LEU A 574 8.48 36.64 -12.20
C LEU A 574 7.52 35.48 -12.48
N LEU A 575 6.62 35.16 -11.56
CA LEU A 575 5.65 34.07 -11.73
C LEU A 575 4.71 34.27 -12.92
N ARG A 576 4.28 35.51 -13.21
CA ARG A 576 3.48 35.80 -14.41
C ARG A 576 4.26 35.62 -15.70
N ARG A 577 5.51 36.11 -15.73
CA ARG A 577 6.39 35.92 -16.89
C ARG A 577 6.63 34.44 -17.17
N GLU A 578 6.66 33.64 -16.11
CA GLU A 578 7.01 32.22 -16.14
C GLU A 578 5.79 31.29 -16.05
N ALA A 579 4.58 31.80 -16.32
CA ALA A 579 3.32 31.06 -16.20
C ALA A 579 3.23 29.82 -17.12
N GLY A 580 3.99 29.81 -18.21
CA GLY A 580 4.13 28.65 -19.09
C GLY A 580 4.95 27.51 -18.47
N ALA A 581 5.87 27.81 -17.57
CA ALA A 581 6.72 26.82 -16.91
C ALA A 581 6.17 26.43 -15.53
N VAL A 582 5.78 27.39 -14.69
CA VAL A 582 5.37 27.14 -13.30
C VAL A 582 4.11 27.92 -12.93
N ALA A 583 3.34 27.41 -11.96
CA ALA A 583 2.17 28.06 -11.41
C ALA A 583 2.17 27.98 -9.87
N ALA A 584 1.92 29.11 -9.21
CA ALA A 584 1.80 29.15 -7.75
C ALA A 584 0.51 28.42 -7.32
N ARG A 585 0.66 27.16 -6.91
CA ARG A 585 -0.43 26.29 -6.53
C ARG A 585 -0.99 26.65 -5.16
N SER A 586 -0.10 26.91 -4.21
CA SER A 586 -0.46 27.43 -2.90
C SER A 586 0.57 28.42 -2.37
N VAL A 587 0.15 29.19 -1.39
CA VAL A 587 0.99 30.06 -0.58
C VAL A 587 0.78 29.68 0.88
N PHE A 588 1.86 29.59 1.66
CA PHE A 588 1.78 29.13 3.04
C PHE A 588 2.84 29.71 3.95
N SER A 589 2.59 29.64 5.25
CA SER A 589 3.58 29.91 6.30
C SER A 589 3.45 28.90 7.46
N HIS A 590 4.41 28.91 8.38
CA HIS A 590 4.41 28.15 9.63
C HIS A 590 4.16 29.07 10.82
N LEU A 591 3.19 28.72 11.66
CA LEU A 591 3.03 29.35 12.97
C LEU A 591 4.16 28.89 13.91
N ALA A 592 4.77 29.82 14.63
CA ALA A 592 5.93 29.54 15.47
C ALA A 592 5.57 29.12 16.90
N ALA A 593 4.45 29.61 17.41
CA ALA A 593 4.07 29.46 18.82
C ALA A 593 2.58 29.10 18.99
N ALA A 594 2.00 28.39 18.00
CA ALA A 594 0.57 28.06 18.02
C ALA A 594 0.20 27.12 19.17
N ASP A 595 1.14 26.43 19.78
CA ASP A 595 1.00 25.55 20.94
C ASP A 595 1.26 26.27 22.29
N MET A 596 1.58 27.57 22.28
CA MET A 596 1.89 28.36 23.47
C MET A 596 0.82 29.44 23.71
N PRO A 597 -0.11 29.27 24.65
CA PRO A 597 -1.19 30.22 24.90
C PRO A 597 -0.75 31.65 25.22
N GLU A 598 0.39 31.79 25.90
CA GLU A 598 1.01 33.08 26.21
C GLU A 598 1.45 33.86 24.95
N GLU A 599 1.67 33.18 23.82
CA GLU A 599 2.13 33.75 22.54
C GLU A 599 0.99 33.91 21.51
N ASP A 600 -0.26 33.84 21.94
CA ASP A 600 -1.43 34.00 21.06
C ASP A 600 -1.45 35.33 20.31
N GLY A 601 -0.98 36.41 20.96
CA GLY A 601 -0.86 37.71 20.32
C GLY A 601 0.11 37.70 19.14
N PHE A 602 1.27 37.06 19.32
CA PHE A 602 2.24 36.87 18.25
C PHE A 602 1.66 36.00 17.13
N THR A 603 1.04 34.86 17.46
CA THR A 603 0.44 33.95 16.48
C THR A 603 -0.62 34.64 15.60
N ARG A 604 -1.50 35.46 16.19
CA ARG A 604 -2.48 36.26 15.43
C ARG A 604 -1.80 37.30 14.54
N SER A 605 -0.71 37.92 15.00
CA SER A 605 0.07 38.84 14.16
C SER A 605 0.69 38.15 12.95
N GLN A 606 1.12 36.88 13.08
CA GLN A 606 1.61 36.08 11.95
C GLN A 606 0.50 35.82 10.93
N ILE A 607 -0.70 35.47 11.40
CA ILE A 607 -1.88 35.23 10.55
C ILE A 607 -2.27 36.50 9.78
N ASP A 608 -2.28 37.66 10.44
CA ASP A 608 -2.63 38.94 9.81
C ASP A 608 -1.56 39.41 8.82
N TYR A 609 -0.29 39.22 9.13
CA TYR A 609 0.81 39.47 8.18
C TYR A 609 0.65 38.57 6.95
N PHE A 610 0.49 37.26 7.16
CA PHE A 610 0.27 36.29 6.09
C PHE A 610 -0.89 36.68 5.17
N ARG A 611 -2.05 37.02 5.74
CA ARG A 611 -3.24 37.39 4.96
C ARG A 611 -2.96 38.58 4.04
N ARG A 612 -2.30 39.62 4.54
CA ARG A 612 -1.96 40.83 3.75
C ARG A 612 -0.90 40.53 2.67
N THR A 613 0.11 39.74 3.00
CA THR A 613 1.17 39.35 2.06
C THR A 613 0.63 38.51 0.92
N VAL A 614 -0.23 37.53 1.21
CA VAL A 614 -0.87 36.73 0.16
C VAL A 614 -1.80 37.57 -0.70
N GLN A 615 -2.54 38.54 -0.12
CA GLN A 615 -3.37 39.44 -0.92
C GLN A 615 -2.53 40.23 -1.92
N ALA A 616 -1.41 40.80 -1.49
CA ALA A 616 -0.51 41.53 -2.38
C ALA A 616 0.06 40.66 -3.51
N LEU A 617 0.39 39.39 -3.22
CA LEU A 617 0.83 38.43 -4.23
C LEU A 617 -0.31 38.10 -5.22
N ALA A 618 -1.51 37.84 -4.72
CA ALA A 618 -2.67 37.49 -5.54
C ALA A 618 -3.07 38.63 -6.49
N ASP A 619 -3.07 39.88 -5.99
CA ASP A 619 -3.32 41.08 -6.80
C ASP A 619 -2.30 41.21 -7.93
N GLY A 620 -1.03 40.88 -7.64
CA GLY A 620 0.04 40.86 -8.63
C GLY A 620 -0.06 39.71 -9.65
N LEU A 621 -0.57 38.54 -9.23
CA LEU A 621 -0.70 37.35 -10.09
C LEU A 621 -1.93 37.39 -11.00
N GLY A 622 -3.01 38.08 -10.59
CA GLY A 622 -4.30 38.09 -11.29
C GLY A 622 -5.16 36.85 -11.02
N TYR A 623 -4.75 35.99 -10.10
CA TYR A 623 -5.53 34.87 -9.56
C TYR A 623 -5.15 34.62 -8.10
N ARG A 624 -5.96 33.84 -7.38
CA ARG A 624 -5.74 33.52 -5.97
C ARG A 624 -5.24 32.07 -5.80
N PRO A 625 -3.97 31.86 -5.41
CA PRO A 625 -3.48 30.54 -5.00
C PRO A 625 -4.17 30.02 -3.73
N LEU A 626 -4.10 28.71 -3.48
CA LEU A 626 -4.57 28.13 -2.22
C LEU A 626 -3.79 28.70 -1.03
N MET A 627 -4.47 29.01 0.07
CA MET A 627 -3.86 29.54 1.28
C MET A 627 -3.88 28.54 2.42
N HIS A 628 -2.77 28.39 3.14
CA HIS A 628 -2.73 27.57 4.35
C HIS A 628 -1.66 28.02 5.35
N ILE A 629 -2.01 28.09 6.63
CA ILE A 629 -1.06 28.47 7.68
C ILE A 629 -1.10 27.55 8.91
N LEU A 630 -2.22 26.87 9.16
CA LEU A 630 -2.40 26.07 10.37
C LEU A 630 -1.62 24.74 10.29
N ASN A 631 -0.76 24.53 11.29
CA ASN A 631 -0.32 23.22 11.75
C ASN A 631 -1.35 22.62 12.73
N THR A 632 -1.10 21.42 13.27
CA THR A 632 -1.99 20.74 14.25
C THR A 632 -2.48 21.68 15.36
N ALA A 633 -1.57 22.34 16.09
CA ALA A 633 -1.95 23.27 17.17
C ALA A 633 -2.77 24.47 16.65
N GLY A 634 -2.42 24.99 15.48
CA GLY A 634 -3.19 26.01 14.78
C GLY A 634 -4.64 25.61 14.52
N MET A 635 -4.88 24.36 14.11
CA MET A 635 -6.22 23.83 13.81
C MET A 635 -7.11 23.78 15.05
N GLU A 636 -6.52 23.44 16.21
CA GLU A 636 -7.21 23.36 17.50
C GLU A 636 -7.52 24.75 18.09
N ARG A 637 -6.59 25.70 17.93
CA ARG A 637 -6.62 26.96 18.69
C ARG A 637 -7.01 28.20 17.89
N PHE A 638 -6.86 28.19 16.57
CA PHE A 638 -7.06 29.35 15.69
C PHE A 638 -7.99 29.03 14.49
N PRO A 639 -9.25 28.61 14.74
CA PRO A 639 -10.19 28.21 13.70
C PRO A 639 -10.50 29.32 12.67
N GLU A 640 -10.30 30.59 13.02
CA GLU A 640 -10.46 31.74 12.13
C GLU A 640 -9.47 31.77 10.95
N ALA A 641 -8.39 30.97 11.02
CA ALA A 641 -7.30 30.97 10.05
C ALA A 641 -7.15 29.67 9.26
N ARG A 642 -8.23 28.87 9.14
CA ARG A 642 -8.24 27.61 8.37
C ARG A 642 -7.95 27.80 6.88
N PHE A 643 -8.38 28.93 6.32
CA PHE A 643 -8.25 29.27 4.90
C PHE A 643 -8.69 28.11 3.97
N ASP A 644 -7.88 27.74 2.97
CA ASP A 644 -8.24 26.76 1.95
C ASP A 644 -7.69 25.34 2.26
N MET A 645 -6.67 25.24 3.11
CA MET A 645 -6.03 23.98 3.47
C MET A 645 -5.40 24.04 4.88
N CYS A 646 -5.37 22.91 5.58
CA CYS A 646 -4.69 22.74 6.87
C CYS A 646 -3.60 21.66 6.79
N ARG A 647 -2.51 21.81 7.55
CA ARG A 647 -1.39 20.87 7.58
C ARG A 647 -1.43 20.04 8.86
N LEU A 648 -1.85 18.79 8.74
CA LEU A 648 -1.96 17.86 9.86
C LEU A 648 -0.64 17.11 10.07
N GLY A 649 0.01 17.41 11.20
CA GLY A 649 1.25 16.80 11.64
C GLY A 649 1.04 15.82 12.78
N ILE A 650 1.55 16.15 13.97
CA ILE A 650 1.59 15.25 15.13
C ILE A 650 0.20 14.82 15.63
N GLY A 651 -0.83 15.62 15.39
CA GLY A 651 -2.22 15.27 15.69
C GLY A 651 -2.68 13.99 15.00
N LEU A 652 -2.15 13.69 13.80
CA LEU A 652 -2.40 12.44 13.12
C LEU A 652 -1.97 11.22 13.94
N TYR A 653 -0.92 11.37 14.75
CA TYR A 653 -0.27 10.32 15.54
C TYR A 653 -0.78 10.27 16.98
N GLY A 654 -1.81 11.05 17.31
CA GLY A 654 -2.48 10.99 18.60
C GLY A 654 -1.98 12.01 19.64
N VAL A 655 -1.28 13.06 19.23
CA VAL A 655 -0.79 14.11 20.14
C VAL A 655 -1.52 15.42 19.88
N SER A 656 -2.23 15.89 20.91
CA SER A 656 -2.94 17.18 20.94
C SER A 656 -2.13 18.24 21.68
N CYS A 657 -2.34 19.53 21.38
CA CYS A 657 -1.84 20.62 22.23
C CYS A 657 -2.90 21.11 23.24
N THR A 658 -4.17 20.73 23.06
CA THR A 658 -5.26 21.03 23.99
C THR A 658 -5.64 19.80 24.82
N GLU A 659 -5.89 20.01 26.11
CA GLU A 659 -6.44 18.97 26.99
C GLU A 659 -7.90 18.66 26.61
N GLY A 660 -8.27 17.37 26.59
CA GLY A 660 -9.65 16.93 26.37
C GLY A 660 -10.00 16.45 24.95
N GLU A 661 -9.06 16.50 24.01
CA GLU A 661 -9.29 15.98 22.65
C GLU A 661 -9.31 14.44 22.62
N ALA A 662 -10.25 13.88 21.87
CA ALA A 662 -10.47 12.44 21.74
C ALA A 662 -9.49 11.78 20.75
N LEU A 663 -8.23 12.18 20.76
CA LEU A 663 -7.20 11.56 19.92
C LEU A 663 -6.75 10.22 20.50
N ARG A 664 -6.41 9.30 19.60
CA ARG A 664 -5.91 7.96 19.95
C ARG A 664 -4.42 7.89 19.66
N PRO A 665 -3.58 7.53 20.64
CA PRO A 665 -2.18 7.23 20.40
C PRO A 665 -2.03 6.16 19.32
N VAL A 666 -1.20 6.44 18.31
CA VAL A 666 -1.02 5.54 17.16
C VAL A 666 0.08 4.49 17.42
N SER A 667 1.05 4.82 18.27
CA SER A 667 2.30 4.05 18.37
C SER A 667 2.43 3.35 19.73
N ARG A 668 2.81 2.08 19.71
CA ARG A 668 3.15 1.30 20.91
C ARG A 668 4.48 0.57 20.72
N LEU A 669 5.45 0.84 21.59
CA LEU A 669 6.77 0.20 21.53
C LEU A 669 6.80 -1.00 22.47
N LEU A 670 6.96 -2.19 21.89
CA LEU A 670 6.90 -3.46 22.57
C LEU A 670 8.23 -4.18 22.54
N THR A 671 8.52 -4.91 23.61
CA THR A 671 9.63 -5.86 23.70
C THR A 671 9.21 -7.05 24.57
N ARG A 672 10.14 -7.94 24.91
CA ARG A 672 9.90 -9.06 25.84
C ARG A 672 11.03 -9.22 26.84
N ILE A 673 10.73 -9.89 27.94
CA ILE A 673 11.74 -10.32 28.90
C ILE A 673 12.62 -11.39 28.26
N VAL A 674 13.94 -11.18 28.25
CA VAL A 674 14.92 -12.18 27.76
C VAL A 674 15.61 -12.95 28.87
N GLN A 675 15.68 -12.38 30.07
CA GLN A 675 16.30 -13.04 31.20
C GLN A 675 15.74 -12.50 32.51
N VAL A 676 15.50 -13.37 33.49
CA VAL A 676 15.17 -12.96 34.87
C VAL A 676 16.26 -13.41 35.84
N LYS A 677 16.67 -12.53 36.77
CA LYS A 677 17.66 -12.83 37.81
C LYS A 677 17.19 -12.35 39.18
N GLU A 678 17.48 -13.13 40.20
CA GLU A 678 17.41 -12.70 41.60
C GLU A 678 18.78 -12.11 41.98
N LEU A 679 18.80 -10.90 42.52
CA LEU A 679 20.00 -10.22 42.98
C LEU A 679 19.84 -9.77 44.43
N ALA A 680 20.89 -9.97 45.23
CA ALA A 680 20.91 -9.52 46.61
C ALA A 680 21.05 -7.98 46.70
N GLN A 681 20.56 -7.38 47.78
CA GLN A 681 20.68 -5.94 48.05
C GLN A 681 22.12 -5.41 47.94
N SER A 682 23.12 -6.25 48.24
CA SER A 682 24.55 -5.87 48.17
C SER A 682 25.11 -5.76 46.74
N GLU A 683 24.39 -6.26 45.75
CA GLU A 683 24.80 -6.26 44.35
C GLU A 683 24.41 -4.96 43.62
N THR A 684 24.96 -4.76 42.43
CA THR A 684 24.74 -3.55 41.62
C THR A 684 24.59 -3.88 40.15
N VAL A 685 23.87 -3.03 39.42
CA VAL A 685 23.40 -3.30 38.06
C VAL A 685 23.92 -2.26 37.06
N GLY A 686 24.33 -2.73 35.89
CA GLY A 686 24.66 -1.89 34.72
C GLY A 686 25.98 -1.12 34.81
N TYR A 687 26.23 -0.30 33.78
CA TYR A 687 27.47 0.46 33.64
C TYR A 687 27.72 1.43 34.81
N GLY A 688 28.96 1.44 35.29
CA GLY A 688 29.34 2.28 36.43
C GLY A 688 28.66 1.88 37.74
N ARG A 689 28.06 0.69 37.82
CA ARG A 689 27.35 0.18 39.00
C ARG A 689 26.25 1.15 39.47
N SER A 690 25.58 1.81 38.52
CA SER A 690 24.66 2.90 38.80
C SER A 690 23.30 2.42 39.32
N GLY A 691 22.91 1.18 39.01
CA GLY A 691 21.73 0.54 39.59
C GLY A 691 22.06 -0.01 40.97
N LYS A 692 21.88 0.79 42.01
CA LYS A 692 22.03 0.34 43.40
C LYS A 692 20.70 -0.20 43.91
N LEU A 693 20.71 -1.39 44.50
CA LEU A 693 19.51 -2.06 44.97
C LEU A 693 19.21 -1.66 46.42
N ALA A 694 17.96 -1.29 46.70
CA ALA A 694 17.51 -0.94 48.05
C ALA A 694 17.06 -2.18 48.85
N ARG A 695 16.87 -3.32 48.19
CA ARG A 695 16.39 -4.60 48.72
C ARG A 695 16.86 -5.74 47.82
N ASP A 696 16.74 -6.97 48.30
CA ASP A 696 16.79 -8.14 47.42
C ASP A 696 15.73 -7.98 46.32
N SER A 697 16.16 -8.09 45.08
CA SER A 697 15.37 -7.67 43.92
C SER A 697 15.38 -8.71 42.82
N ARG A 698 14.22 -8.87 42.19
CA ARG A 698 14.04 -9.68 40.98
C ARG A 698 14.08 -8.76 39.78
N LEU A 699 15.10 -8.90 38.93
CA LEU A 699 15.30 -8.04 37.76
C LEU A 699 15.10 -8.81 36.47
N ALA A 700 14.39 -8.18 35.53
CA ALA A 700 14.24 -8.65 34.17
C ALA A 700 15.14 -7.86 33.23
N THR A 701 15.82 -8.54 32.31
CA THR A 701 16.53 -7.90 31.19
C THR A 701 15.60 -7.84 30.00
N ILE A 702 15.52 -6.68 29.36
CA ILE A 702 14.78 -6.48 28.11
C ILE A 702 15.75 -5.99 27.01
N PRO A 703 15.64 -6.50 25.77
CA PRO A 703 16.56 -6.20 24.69
C PRO A 703 16.14 -4.94 23.94
N ILE A 704 16.10 -3.84 24.69
CA ILE A 704 15.98 -2.50 24.14
C ILE A 704 16.98 -1.58 24.85
N GLY A 705 17.78 -0.86 24.07
CA GLY A 705 18.80 0.05 24.56
C GLY A 705 18.82 1.38 23.81
N TYR A 706 19.87 2.17 24.04
CA TYR A 706 19.95 3.50 23.43
C TYR A 706 20.16 3.45 21.91
N ALA A 707 20.69 2.36 21.36
CA ALA A 707 20.80 2.23 19.92
C ALA A 707 19.45 1.87 19.26
N ASP A 708 18.42 1.50 20.03
CA ASP A 708 17.03 1.35 19.57
C ASP A 708 16.25 2.67 19.61
N GLY A 709 16.83 3.72 20.22
CA GLY A 709 16.17 5.00 20.41
C GLY A 709 15.79 5.38 21.84
N LEU A 710 16.13 4.54 22.83
CA LEU A 710 15.80 4.80 24.23
C LEU A 710 16.81 5.78 24.87
N ASP A 711 16.37 6.98 25.25
CA ASP A 711 17.25 7.99 25.87
C ASP A 711 17.82 7.48 27.21
N ARG A 712 19.15 7.62 27.40
CA ARG A 712 19.84 7.12 28.60
C ARG A 712 19.36 7.78 29.90
N ARG A 713 18.78 8.98 29.84
CA ARG A 713 18.18 9.69 30.97
C ARG A 713 16.95 8.99 31.53
N LEU A 714 16.34 8.07 30.78
CA LEU A 714 15.24 7.22 31.26
C LEU A 714 15.70 6.14 32.26
N GLY A 715 17.00 5.87 32.33
CA GLY A 715 17.56 4.90 33.27
C GLY A 715 17.52 5.37 34.73
N CYS A 716 18.05 4.53 35.63
CA CYS A 716 18.20 4.81 37.05
C CYS A 716 16.89 5.17 37.78
N GLY A 717 15.78 4.55 37.37
CA GLY A 717 14.46 4.70 38.00
C GLY A 717 13.63 5.86 37.48
N ASN A 718 14.14 6.63 36.53
CA ASN A 718 13.41 7.78 35.98
C ASN A 718 12.19 7.34 35.16
N TRP A 719 12.31 6.28 34.36
CA TRP A 719 11.19 5.73 33.59
C TRP A 719 10.80 4.33 34.06
N SER A 720 9.52 4.00 33.89
CA SER A 720 9.00 2.65 34.09
C SER A 720 8.38 2.12 32.81
N VAL A 721 8.75 0.90 32.43
CA VAL A 721 8.05 0.13 31.42
C VAL A 721 6.82 -0.54 32.05
N LEU A 722 5.86 -1.00 31.26
CA LEU A 722 4.74 -1.80 31.76
C LEU A 722 4.97 -3.27 31.47
N VAL A 723 4.93 -4.10 32.53
CA VAL A 723 4.97 -5.56 32.46
C VAL A 723 3.66 -6.09 33.04
N ASN A 724 2.88 -6.84 32.27
CA ASN A 724 1.53 -7.29 32.66
C ASN A 724 0.63 -6.12 33.16
N GLY A 725 0.76 -4.95 32.51
CA GLY A 725 0.04 -3.72 32.86
C GLY A 725 0.51 -3.01 34.14
N ARG A 726 1.58 -3.49 34.79
CA ARG A 726 2.14 -2.88 36.01
C ARG A 726 3.45 -2.15 35.71
N PRO A 727 3.70 -0.96 36.30
CA PRO A 727 4.96 -0.25 36.14
C PRO A 727 6.16 -1.00 36.75
N ALA A 728 7.19 -1.22 35.95
CA ALA A 728 8.47 -1.79 36.32
C ALA A 728 9.59 -0.77 36.01
N PRO A 729 10.24 -0.17 37.03
CA PRO A 729 11.22 0.90 36.82
C PRO A 729 12.52 0.38 36.19
N ILE A 730 13.12 1.17 35.31
CA ILE A 730 14.42 0.84 34.69
C ILE A 730 15.54 0.99 35.72
N VAL A 731 16.29 -0.09 35.97
CA VAL A 731 17.37 -0.16 36.96
C VAL A 731 18.72 0.09 36.29
N GLY A 732 19.45 1.07 36.82
CA GLY A 732 20.77 1.45 36.32
C GLY A 732 20.71 2.17 34.97
N ARG A 733 21.89 2.43 34.39
CA ARG A 733 21.99 3.11 33.09
C ARG A 733 21.57 2.17 31.96
N ILE A 734 20.83 2.72 30.99
CA ILE A 734 20.50 2.04 29.74
C ILE A 734 21.78 1.68 28.98
N CYS A 735 21.85 0.44 28.52
CA CYS A 735 22.96 -0.10 27.72
C CYS A 735 22.67 0.05 26.22
N MET A 736 23.59 -0.40 25.36
CA MET A 736 23.46 -0.21 23.90
C MET A 736 22.25 -0.94 23.33
N ASP A 737 22.08 -2.21 23.70
CA ASP A 737 21.05 -3.10 23.13
C ASP A 737 20.09 -3.69 24.18
N SER A 738 20.25 -3.29 25.45
CA SER A 738 19.41 -3.79 26.53
C SER A 738 19.30 -2.81 27.70
N CYS A 739 18.31 -3.05 28.55
CA CYS A 739 18.23 -2.47 29.88
C CYS A 739 17.59 -3.46 30.86
N MET A 740 17.74 -3.18 32.15
CA MET A 740 17.22 -4.00 33.23
C MET A 740 16.05 -3.27 33.89
N VAL A 741 15.02 -4.00 34.31
CA VAL A 741 13.83 -3.46 34.95
C VAL A 741 13.53 -4.23 36.24
N ASP A 742 13.08 -3.52 37.27
CA ASP A 742 12.71 -4.13 38.55
C ASP A 742 11.30 -4.74 38.46
N VAL A 743 11.25 -6.06 38.54
CA VAL A 743 10.02 -6.88 38.51
C VAL A 743 9.78 -7.57 39.86
N THR A 744 10.39 -7.05 40.94
CA THR A 744 10.21 -7.57 42.30
C THR A 744 8.74 -7.59 42.68
N GLY A 745 8.24 -8.73 43.17
CA GLY A 745 6.83 -8.91 43.53
C GLY A 745 5.89 -9.13 42.32
N MET A 746 6.42 -9.22 41.10
CA MET A 746 5.66 -9.57 39.90
C MET A 746 5.90 -11.03 39.51
N ASN A 747 4.82 -11.74 39.19
CA ASN A 747 4.91 -13.06 38.58
C ASN A 747 5.17 -12.89 37.08
N VAL A 748 6.43 -12.91 36.70
CA VAL A 748 6.91 -12.76 35.32
C VAL A 748 7.86 -13.88 34.91
N SER A 749 7.84 -14.21 33.63
CA SER A 749 8.68 -15.23 32.99
C SER A 749 9.41 -14.67 31.77
N GLU A 750 10.48 -15.34 31.35
CA GLU A 750 11.12 -15.06 30.06
C GLU A 750 10.11 -15.26 28.91
N GLY A 751 10.07 -14.31 27.98
CA GLY A 751 9.08 -14.26 26.90
C GLY A 751 7.90 -13.32 27.15
N ASP A 752 7.63 -12.92 28.40
CA ASP A 752 6.52 -12.01 28.72
C ASP A 752 6.68 -10.66 28.01
N GLU A 753 5.56 -10.12 27.52
CA GLU A 753 5.50 -8.84 26.82
C GLU A 753 5.75 -7.67 27.77
N VAL A 754 6.53 -6.70 27.27
CA VAL A 754 6.84 -5.45 27.96
C VAL A 754 6.51 -4.28 27.05
N THR A 755 5.74 -3.33 27.56
CA THR A 755 5.43 -2.07 26.86
C THR A 755 6.37 -0.97 27.33
N VAL A 756 7.19 -0.45 26.43
CA VAL A 756 8.14 0.63 26.73
C VAL A 756 7.43 1.98 26.79
N PHE A 757 6.60 2.26 25.78
CA PHE A 757 5.59 3.30 25.78
C PHE A 757 4.35 2.83 25.02
N GLY A 758 3.18 3.38 25.35
CA GLY A 758 1.91 3.06 24.69
C GLY A 758 0.83 4.10 24.98
N SER A 759 -0.41 3.65 25.18
CA SER A 759 -1.57 4.50 25.40
C SER A 759 -1.96 4.67 26.88
N THR A 760 -1.28 3.97 27.79
CA THR A 760 -1.57 4.05 29.22
C THR A 760 -1.02 5.35 29.82
N PRO A 761 -1.82 6.14 30.55
CA PRO A 761 -1.35 7.34 31.25
C PRO A 761 -0.16 7.03 32.17
N GLY A 762 0.86 7.88 32.12
CA GLY A 762 2.15 7.65 32.81
C GLY A 762 3.13 6.75 32.04
N ASN A 763 2.73 6.24 30.87
CA ASN A 763 3.58 5.47 29.96
C ASN A 763 3.39 5.90 28.49
N THR A 764 2.85 7.11 28.24
CA THR A 764 2.68 7.61 26.88
C THR A 764 3.94 8.25 26.32
N VAL A 765 3.97 8.48 25.00
CA VAL A 765 5.02 9.26 24.33
C VAL A 765 5.11 10.67 24.92
N SER A 766 3.97 11.29 25.25
CA SER A 766 3.93 12.63 25.86
C SER A 766 4.48 12.62 27.28
N ASP A 767 4.15 11.63 28.10
CA ASP A 767 4.70 11.49 29.45
C ASP A 767 6.23 11.33 29.41
N MET A 768 6.72 10.53 28.47
CA MET A 768 8.16 10.34 28.26
C MET A 768 8.85 11.63 27.83
N ALA A 769 8.22 12.40 26.93
CA ALA A 769 8.73 13.68 26.47
C ALA A 769 8.84 14.70 27.63
N VAL A 770 7.79 14.80 28.46
CA VAL A 770 7.77 15.65 29.65
C VAL A 770 8.89 15.28 30.61
N LEU A 771 9.08 13.98 30.88
CA LEU A 771 10.15 13.52 31.76
C LEU A 771 11.55 13.86 31.23
N LEU A 772 11.75 13.80 29.92
CA LEU A 772 13.02 14.11 29.27
C LEU A 772 13.24 15.60 29.02
N GLY A 773 12.24 16.45 29.30
CA GLY A 773 12.27 17.87 28.98
C GLY A 773 12.37 18.12 27.47
N THR A 774 11.66 17.32 26.67
CA THR A 774 11.62 17.41 25.21
C THR A 774 10.18 17.34 24.68
N ILE A 775 10.01 17.20 23.37
CA ILE A 775 8.74 17.14 22.65
C ILE A 775 8.45 15.71 22.14
N PRO A 776 7.17 15.33 21.98
CA PRO A 776 6.81 13.98 21.53
C PRO A 776 7.38 13.59 20.16
N TYR A 777 7.66 14.56 19.28
CA TYR A 777 8.35 14.31 18.01
C TYR A 777 9.69 13.60 18.21
N GLU A 778 10.53 14.08 19.14
CA GLU A 778 11.87 13.51 19.37
C GLU A 778 11.77 12.05 19.83
N ILE A 779 10.81 11.75 20.70
CA ILE A 779 10.58 10.39 21.20
C ILE A 779 10.19 9.43 20.07
N MET A 780 9.28 9.83 19.17
CA MET A 780 8.86 8.95 18.09
C MET A 780 9.95 8.80 17.02
N THR A 781 10.64 9.89 16.67
CA THR A 781 11.73 9.86 15.69
C THR A 781 13.00 9.18 16.19
N SER A 782 13.20 9.06 17.51
CA SER A 782 14.38 8.39 18.06
C SER A 782 14.33 6.88 17.87
N VAL A 783 13.14 6.29 17.68
CA VAL A 783 12.97 4.84 17.48
C VAL A 783 13.72 4.43 16.21
N SER A 784 14.84 3.73 16.40
CA SER A 784 15.76 3.35 15.33
C SER A 784 15.10 2.44 14.29
N GLU A 785 15.49 2.54 13.02
CA GLU A 785 15.01 1.67 11.93
C GLU A 785 15.27 0.17 12.19
N ARG A 786 16.20 -0.17 13.10
CA ARG A 786 16.43 -1.55 13.55
C ARG A 786 15.23 -2.18 14.28
N VAL A 787 14.35 -1.34 14.84
CA VAL A 787 13.10 -1.77 15.47
C VAL A 787 12.09 -2.08 14.36
N LYS A 788 11.55 -3.28 14.34
CA LYS A 788 10.59 -3.66 13.29
C LYS A 788 9.26 -2.95 13.50
N ARG A 789 8.73 -2.29 12.47
CA ARG A 789 7.37 -1.71 12.49
C ARG A 789 6.35 -2.79 12.15
N ILE A 790 5.24 -2.80 12.87
CA ILE A 790 4.08 -3.67 12.63
C ILE A 790 2.86 -2.78 12.51
N TYR A 791 2.15 -2.85 11.39
CA TYR A 791 0.98 -2.04 11.14
C TYR A 791 -0.28 -2.84 11.43
N LEU A 792 -1.14 -2.30 12.29
CA LEU A 792 -2.41 -2.91 12.69
C LEU A 792 -3.55 -2.23 11.90
N LYS A 793 -4.47 -3.04 11.37
CA LYS A 793 -5.65 -2.57 10.62
C LYS A 793 -6.78 -3.60 10.74
N GLU A 794 -7.91 -3.21 11.31
CA GLU A 794 -9.17 -3.96 11.41
C GLU A 794 -9.92 -4.07 10.07
#